data_AF-A0A1C5UMY5-F1
#
_entry.id   AF-A0A1C5UMY5-F1
#
_cell.length_a   1.000
_cell.length_b   1.000
_cell.length_c   1.000
_cell.angle_alpha   90.00
_cell.angle_beta   90.00
_cell.angle_gamma   90.00
#
_symmetry.space_group_name_H-M   'P 1'
#
loop_
_entity.id
_entity.type
_entity.pdbx_description
1 polymer ?
#
loop_
_entity_poly.entity_id
_entity_poly.type
_entity_poly.pdbx_seq_one_letter_code
_entity_poly.pdbx_strand_id
1 'polypeptide(L)'
;MKNRHYGNVWKNTIILLQLLFSVLLLMSVFMVAALNGKHMIDMDNLTNQSYVDSSYYSYVYEQKVTELTNFLMTRKNFETNGEYDSEKPVNVIKYARSGIIRNDAEESYTMTLVRNGASAYWTYDDSSISNTEEYDGENDKAQFENYTLSDLVAWSKEGYVQYSDKIEEKYLPQSGISIAQGVQEGRLTEEEGQELYQALAKTLDRIGQEETAYRKALNEFDDSETNLSYVFIENEQVIYTNMLEDTEEDITSYVFGDKAHNLLDYGKEKGSYLYCNDKDLKFRSNVKGMEDYYYKYIDGTMSGIGNNAVFLVAVDTTFPNEDGFTKAKSEFMTLHPWGMISIVTIVVSLLGWIVTLVYLTLAAGRNHKDDKIHLNWIDHIKTEFFFLIFIVFSVLILVLSFSAASYEWDIPGMLVVVGVISFIYDGVFQIFYTSVIRRMKAGVFWEYSFTNWVYVSTLRVLGTWKASVRVIVTFVFNALLFLFLAYQFFTRRHLLGGILLALQIIVIGVIYLRDVVQKQEIMKGIRQITEGDLSYKISLEHLHSDSRKLAEAVNSIGDSLHLVVEENTKNERMKADLITNVSHDIKTPLTSILNYVNLMKMEKPESERMQNYLNVLEEKSQRLRQLTEDLVEASRISSGNITLQMTRINFVELIYQTAGEFNEKFEAKDLTTITKLPKESVVIMADGRRIWRVVENLYNNVAKYAMAHTRVYVTMETSEQKVIFSIKNISEQPLHGSAAELTERFARGDESRTTEGSGLGLSIAQNLTTIMGGTFEVTLDGDLFSVTITFPLA
;
A
#
# COMPACT_ATOMS: atom_id res chain seq x y z
N MET A 1 2.24 26.56 -23.30
CA MET A 1 2.96 26.08 -22.09
C MET A 1 2.12 25.12 -21.20
N LYS A 2 1.10 24.40 -21.70
CA LYS A 2 0.13 23.68 -20.84
C LYS A 2 0.34 22.17 -20.62
N ASN A 3 1.22 21.47 -21.35
CA ASN A 3 1.21 19.99 -21.35
C ASN A 3 2.45 19.28 -20.77
N ARG A 4 3.40 19.98 -20.14
CA ARG A 4 4.66 19.34 -19.66
C ARG A 4 4.67 18.88 -18.18
N HIS A 5 3.69 19.22 -17.36
CA HIS A 5 3.85 19.07 -15.90
C HIS A 5 3.44 17.71 -15.29
N TYR A 6 2.74 16.81 -15.99
CA TYR A 6 2.24 15.57 -15.37
C TYR A 6 2.96 14.28 -15.78
N GLY A 7 4.26 14.34 -16.07
CA GLY A 7 5.06 13.14 -16.32
C GLY A 7 5.25 12.28 -15.05
N ASN A 8 5.26 10.94 -15.19
CA ASN A 8 5.40 10.01 -14.05
C ASN A 8 6.66 10.28 -13.20
N VAL A 9 7.78 10.65 -13.84
CA VAL A 9 9.03 11.02 -13.14
C VAL A 9 8.85 12.26 -12.25
N TRP A 10 8.12 13.26 -12.75
CA TRP A 10 7.86 14.50 -12.01
C TRP A 10 6.89 14.27 -10.84
N LYS A 11 5.93 13.35 -10.98
CA LYS A 11 5.07 12.96 -9.86
C LYS A 11 5.83 12.21 -8.78
N ASN A 12 6.67 11.25 -9.17
CA ASN A 12 7.45 10.47 -8.21
C ASN A 12 8.44 11.34 -7.44
N THR A 13 9.07 12.32 -8.11
CA THR A 13 9.96 13.28 -7.43
C THR A 13 9.21 14.15 -6.43
N ILE A 14 8.00 14.62 -6.74
CA ILE A 14 7.19 15.37 -5.77
C ILE A 14 6.74 14.50 -4.60
N ILE A 15 6.40 13.22 -4.82
CA ILE A 15 6.07 12.29 -3.73
C ILE A 15 7.28 12.12 -2.79
N LEU A 16 8.49 11.94 -3.33
CA LEU A 16 9.70 11.85 -2.51
C LEU A 16 9.98 13.14 -1.74
N LEU A 17 9.71 14.30 -2.36
CA LEU A 17 9.92 15.60 -1.75
C LEU A 17 8.89 15.88 -0.64
N GLN A 18 7.64 15.42 -0.81
CA GLN A 18 6.62 15.41 0.24
C GLN A 18 7.07 14.58 1.46
N LEU A 19 7.54 13.36 1.21
CA LEU A 19 8.01 12.45 2.26
C LEU A 19 9.17 13.05 3.02
N LEU A 20 10.14 13.64 2.30
CA LEU A 20 11.28 14.33 2.91
C LEU A 20 10.82 15.48 3.82
N PHE A 21 9.88 16.32 3.36
CA PHE A 21 9.35 17.40 4.19
C PHE A 21 8.58 16.88 5.41
N SER A 22 7.83 15.80 5.29
CA SER A 22 7.13 15.18 6.45
C SER A 22 8.12 14.72 7.52
N VAL A 23 9.19 14.02 7.10
CA VAL A 23 10.25 13.53 7.99
C VAL A 23 10.97 14.70 8.67
N LEU A 24 11.42 15.68 7.89
CA LEU A 24 12.13 16.85 8.42
C LEU A 24 11.25 17.66 9.37
N LEU A 25 9.96 17.79 9.08
CA LEU A 25 9.00 18.47 9.94
C LEU A 25 8.91 17.78 11.30
N LEU A 26 8.62 16.47 11.32
CA LEU A 26 8.41 15.75 12.57
C LEU A 26 9.71 15.59 13.39
N MET A 27 10.84 15.34 12.74
CA MET A 27 12.15 15.34 13.42
C MET A 27 12.46 16.70 14.05
N SER A 28 12.17 17.81 13.35
CA SER A 28 12.46 19.15 13.86
C SER A 28 11.52 19.55 14.99
N VAL A 29 10.23 19.21 14.91
CA VAL A 29 9.28 19.41 16.01
C VAL A 29 9.74 18.64 17.26
N PHE A 30 10.13 17.38 17.07
CA PHE A 30 10.63 16.57 18.17
C PHE A 30 11.93 17.15 18.77
N MET A 31 12.88 17.57 17.93
CA MET A 31 14.13 18.20 18.38
C MET A 31 13.85 19.42 19.25
N VAL A 32 12.97 20.33 18.81
CA VAL A 32 12.59 21.51 19.60
C VAL A 32 11.92 21.11 20.91
N ALA A 33 11.02 20.12 20.89
CA ALA A 33 10.36 19.63 22.10
C ALA A 33 11.36 19.01 23.10
N ALA A 34 12.33 18.22 22.62
CA ALA A 34 13.36 17.60 23.44
C ALA A 34 14.30 18.64 24.07
N LEU A 35 14.75 19.63 23.28
CA LEU A 35 15.59 20.72 23.77
C LEU A 35 14.86 21.61 24.77
N ASN A 36 13.58 21.90 24.53
CA ASN A 36 12.74 22.65 25.45
C ASN A 36 12.51 21.87 26.76
N GLY A 37 12.27 20.55 26.70
CA GLY A 37 12.14 19.69 27.87
C GLY A 37 13.41 19.61 28.72
N LYS A 38 14.59 19.80 28.12
CA LYS A 38 15.88 19.94 28.82
C LYS A 38 16.23 21.39 29.21
N HIS A 39 15.31 22.36 29.08
CA HIS A 39 15.60 23.78 29.35
C HIS A 39 16.75 24.38 28.52
N MET A 40 17.11 23.77 27.38
CA MET A 40 18.21 24.22 26.52
C MET A 40 17.82 25.36 25.57
N ILE A 41 16.53 25.66 25.44
CA ILE A 41 16.03 26.75 24.58
C ILE A 41 15.29 27.75 25.47
N ASP A 42 15.73 29.00 25.45
CA ASP A 42 14.96 30.14 25.95
C ASP A 42 14.34 30.86 24.74
N MET A 43 13.00 30.89 24.66
CA MET A 43 12.28 31.51 23.54
C MET A 43 12.54 33.02 23.47
N ASP A 44 12.92 33.65 24.58
CA ASP A 44 13.22 35.08 24.64
C ASP A 44 14.64 35.40 24.13
N ASN A 45 15.55 34.41 24.06
CA ASN A 45 16.92 34.60 23.60
C ASN A 45 17.49 33.37 22.85
N LEU A 46 17.05 33.21 21.61
CA LEU A 46 17.38 32.07 20.74
C LEU A 46 18.79 32.10 20.12
N THR A 47 19.56 33.18 20.29
CA THR A 47 20.83 33.37 19.58
C THR A 47 22.00 33.62 20.52
N ASN A 48 23.04 32.79 20.37
CA ASN A 48 24.37 32.97 20.97
C ASN A 48 24.38 33.17 22.49
N GLN A 49 23.57 32.38 23.20
CA GLN A 49 23.57 32.33 24.66
C GLN A 49 24.79 31.53 25.17
N SER A 50 25.49 32.08 26.15
CA SER A 50 26.54 31.35 26.87
C SER A 50 25.92 30.22 27.68
N TYR A 51 26.64 29.11 27.86
CA TYR A 51 26.18 28.00 28.70
C TYR A 51 25.80 28.49 30.11
N VAL A 52 26.64 29.30 30.75
CA VAL A 52 26.42 29.79 32.13
C VAL A 52 25.18 30.69 32.25
N ASP A 53 24.84 31.41 31.19
CA ASP A 53 23.65 32.28 31.16
C ASP A 53 22.37 31.53 30.73
N SER A 54 22.48 30.24 30.44
CA SER A 54 21.37 29.42 29.94
C SER A 54 20.48 28.89 31.05
N SER A 55 19.18 28.74 30.75
CA SER A 55 18.23 28.06 31.64
C SER A 55 18.62 26.60 31.90
N TYR A 56 19.35 25.97 30.97
CA TYR A 56 19.87 24.62 31.16
C TYR A 56 20.96 24.58 32.23
N TYR A 57 21.86 25.57 32.27
CA TYR A 57 22.85 25.66 33.34
C TYR A 57 22.19 25.90 34.70
N SER A 58 21.21 26.81 34.79
CA SER A 58 20.43 26.98 36.03
C SER A 58 19.81 25.65 36.48
N TYR A 59 19.20 24.89 35.57
CA TYR A 59 18.64 23.58 35.89
C TYR A 59 19.70 22.58 36.38
N VAL A 60 20.85 22.49 35.71
CA VAL A 60 21.96 21.61 36.13
C VAL A 60 22.49 22.03 37.50
N TYR A 61 22.63 23.34 37.74
CA TYR A 61 23.04 23.89 39.02
C TYR A 61 22.05 23.53 40.13
N GLU A 62 20.75 23.72 39.91
CA GLU A 62 19.68 23.33 40.84
C GLU A 62 19.76 21.83 41.20
N GLN A 63 19.87 20.94 40.19
CA GLN A 63 20.00 19.50 40.42
C GLN A 63 21.23 19.16 41.26
N LYS A 64 22.39 19.76 40.95
CA LYS A 64 23.64 19.52 41.68
C LYS A 64 23.60 20.05 43.11
N VAL A 65 22.97 21.21 43.33
CA VAL A 65 22.74 21.73 44.68
C VAL A 65 21.82 20.77 45.45
N THR A 66 20.75 20.25 44.86
CA THR A 66 19.88 19.27 45.54
C THR A 66 20.60 17.98 45.87
N GLU A 67 21.35 17.41 44.92
CA GLU A 67 22.19 16.25 45.16
C GLU A 67 23.18 16.49 46.31
N LEU A 68 23.81 17.67 46.36
CA LEU A 68 24.67 18.09 47.47
C LEU A 68 23.89 18.17 48.79
N THR A 69 22.74 18.83 48.83
CA THR A 69 21.95 18.96 50.06
C THR A 69 21.50 17.60 50.62
N ASN A 70 21.11 16.67 49.73
CA ASN A 70 20.77 15.30 50.11
C ASN A 70 22.01 14.56 50.61
N PHE A 71 23.15 14.72 49.93
CA PHE A 71 24.42 14.15 50.36
C PHE A 71 24.80 14.63 51.77
N LEU A 72 24.75 15.94 52.05
CA LEU A 72 25.01 16.50 53.38
C LEU A 72 24.09 15.92 54.47
N MET A 73 22.82 15.68 54.15
CA MET A 73 21.88 14.99 55.06
C MET A 73 22.29 13.53 55.30
N THR A 74 22.71 12.83 54.25
CA THR A 74 23.19 11.45 54.35
C THR A 74 24.51 11.34 55.11
N ARG A 75 25.41 12.35 55.05
CA ARG A 75 26.65 12.38 55.85
C ARG A 75 26.36 12.27 57.35
N LYS A 76 25.34 12.98 57.85
CA LYS A 76 24.91 12.88 59.27
C LYS A 76 24.54 11.46 59.69
N ASN A 77 24.08 10.61 58.78
CA ASN A 77 23.75 9.22 59.09
C ASN A 77 25.02 8.38 59.30
N PHE A 78 26.01 8.51 58.42
CA PHE A 78 27.18 7.63 58.37
C PHE A 78 28.43 8.17 59.10
N GLU A 79 28.45 9.45 59.45
CA GLU A 79 29.61 10.09 60.09
C GLU A 79 29.36 10.42 61.57
N THR A 80 30.45 10.43 62.35
CA THR A 80 30.52 10.96 63.71
C THR A 80 31.72 11.91 63.75
N ASN A 81 31.51 13.17 64.14
CA ASN A 81 32.53 14.24 64.10
C ASN A 81 33.21 14.41 62.72
N GLY A 82 32.46 14.22 61.62
CA GLY A 82 32.95 14.45 60.26
C GLY A 82 33.75 13.28 59.65
N GLU A 83 33.95 12.18 60.39
CA GLU A 83 34.57 10.96 59.89
C GLU A 83 33.57 9.81 59.83
N TYR A 84 33.73 8.92 58.84
CA TYR A 84 32.87 7.74 58.70
C TYR A 84 33.00 6.83 59.92
N ASP A 85 31.89 6.60 60.62
CA ASP A 85 31.85 5.83 61.85
C ASP A 85 31.21 4.47 61.60
N SER A 86 32.04 3.45 61.33
CA SER A 86 31.55 2.10 61.07
C SER A 86 30.87 1.45 62.28
N GLU A 87 31.20 1.91 63.50
CA GLU A 87 30.70 1.34 64.75
C GLU A 87 29.45 2.05 65.28
N LYS A 88 28.96 3.05 64.54
CA LYS A 88 27.80 3.87 64.93
C LYS A 88 26.58 2.99 65.23
N PRO A 89 25.94 3.16 66.41
CA PRO A 89 24.75 2.41 66.76
C PRO A 89 23.56 2.85 65.91
N VAL A 90 22.86 1.89 65.30
CA VAL A 90 21.68 2.12 64.49
C VAL A 90 20.48 1.48 65.17
N ASN A 91 19.55 2.31 65.67
CA ASN A 91 18.26 1.84 66.13
C ASN A 91 17.36 1.55 64.90
N VAL A 92 17.08 0.28 64.64
CA VAL A 92 16.35 -0.16 63.43
C VAL A 92 14.90 0.31 63.40
N ILE A 93 14.26 0.51 64.55
CA ILE A 93 12.90 1.05 64.62
C ILE A 93 12.90 2.54 64.27
N LYS A 94 13.77 3.33 64.89
CA LYS A 94 13.88 4.78 64.63
C LYS A 94 14.31 5.02 63.17
N TYR A 95 15.27 4.25 62.67
CA TYR A 95 15.77 4.39 61.29
C TYR A 95 14.74 3.92 60.25
N ALA A 96 14.04 2.81 60.46
CA ALA A 96 12.97 2.37 59.54
C ALA A 96 11.82 3.39 59.41
N ARG A 97 11.57 4.18 60.45
CA ARG A 97 10.52 5.23 60.45
C ARG A 97 11.01 6.55 59.86
N SER A 98 12.21 7.00 60.21
CA SER A 98 12.69 8.36 59.90
C SER A 98 13.74 8.42 58.79
N GLY A 99 14.49 7.33 58.58
CA GLY A 99 15.66 7.33 57.70
C GLY A 99 16.88 8.06 58.25
N ILE A 100 16.87 8.45 59.52
CA ILE A 100 17.94 9.20 60.16
C ILE A 100 18.53 8.36 61.29
N ILE A 101 19.86 8.23 61.32
CA ILE A 101 20.60 7.57 62.40
C ILE A 101 20.87 8.63 63.48
N ARG A 102 19.99 8.71 64.50
CA ARG A 102 20.03 9.72 65.57
C ARG A 102 20.86 9.27 66.78
N ASN A 103 21.58 10.21 67.41
CA ASN A 103 22.10 10.06 68.77
C ASN A 103 21.06 10.58 69.79
N ASP A 104 20.88 9.86 70.91
CA ASP A 104 19.85 10.18 71.92
C ASP A 104 20.01 11.56 72.59
N ALA A 105 21.14 12.25 72.41
CA ALA A 105 21.36 13.62 72.91
C ALA A 105 20.63 14.72 72.10
N GLU A 106 20.13 14.43 70.90
CA GLU A 106 19.46 15.42 70.02
C GLU A 106 17.92 15.40 70.11
N GLU A 107 17.34 14.60 71.01
CA GLU A 107 15.89 14.29 71.01
C GLU A 107 14.95 15.48 71.34
N SER A 108 15.44 16.63 71.81
CA SER A 108 14.57 17.67 72.39
C SER A 108 14.00 18.72 71.41
N TYR A 109 14.49 18.88 70.17
CA TYR A 109 14.16 20.08 69.36
C TYR A 109 13.43 19.83 68.03
N THR A 110 13.35 18.59 67.54
CA THR A 110 12.93 18.32 66.14
C THR A 110 11.55 17.67 65.97
N MET A 111 10.85 17.25 67.04
CA MET A 111 9.52 16.65 66.87
C MET A 111 8.47 17.63 66.32
N THR A 112 8.70 18.93 66.40
CA THR A 112 7.78 19.95 65.86
C THR A 112 7.98 20.20 64.36
N LEU A 113 9.14 19.84 63.78
CA LEU A 113 9.52 20.24 62.40
C LEU A 113 9.29 19.18 61.32
N VAL A 114 9.30 17.89 61.68
CA VAL A 114 8.98 16.79 60.74
C VAL A 114 7.55 16.90 60.20
N ARG A 115 6.66 17.56 60.93
CA ARG A 115 5.25 17.74 60.55
C ARG A 115 5.03 18.72 59.38
N ASN A 116 6.00 19.57 59.05
CA ASN A 116 5.85 20.61 58.01
C ASN A 116 6.71 20.37 56.75
N GLY A 117 7.65 19.43 56.75
CA GLY A 117 8.55 19.15 55.61
C GLY A 117 8.20 17.90 54.77
N ALA A 118 7.32 17.02 55.26
CA ALA A 118 7.03 15.73 54.63
C ALA A 118 5.76 15.72 53.74
N SER A 119 5.46 16.81 53.05
CA SER A 119 4.32 16.89 52.10
C SER A 119 4.78 16.96 50.65
N ALA A 120 5.75 16.12 50.26
CA ALA A 120 6.00 15.83 48.86
C ALA A 120 6.43 14.36 48.72
N TYR A 121 5.48 13.54 48.26
CA TYR A 121 5.65 12.16 47.80
C TYR A 121 6.08 11.13 48.84
N TRP A 122 5.12 10.61 49.62
CA TRP A 122 4.76 9.19 49.73
C TRP A 122 3.33 9.13 50.32
N THR A 123 2.38 8.48 49.64
CA THR A 123 1.11 8.10 50.29
C THR A 123 1.42 6.99 51.28
N TYR A 124 1.50 7.32 52.56
CA TYR A 124 1.46 6.35 53.65
C TYR A 124 0.17 6.52 54.43
N ASP A 125 -0.49 5.39 54.63
CA ASP A 125 -1.77 5.22 55.28
C ASP A 125 -1.65 5.60 56.77
N ASP A 126 -2.53 6.49 57.21
CA ASP A 126 -2.61 7.03 58.55
C ASP A 126 -3.57 6.15 59.37
N SER A 127 -3.03 5.12 60.03
CA SER A 127 -3.77 4.44 61.09
C SER A 127 -2.85 3.74 62.09
N SER A 128 -2.35 4.49 63.07
CA SER A 128 -2.25 4.10 64.50
C SER A 128 -1.12 4.85 65.21
N ILE A 129 -1.42 6.00 65.80
CA ILE A 129 -0.58 6.52 66.89
C ILE A 129 -1.51 7.00 68.00
N SER A 130 -1.72 6.14 69.00
CA SER A 130 -2.19 6.53 70.32
C SER A 130 -1.00 6.56 71.27
N ASN A 131 -0.81 7.74 71.85
CA ASN A 131 -0.25 8.05 73.16
C ASN A 131 1.23 7.74 73.47
N THR A 132 1.90 8.85 73.75
CA THR A 132 2.96 9.04 74.76
C THR A 132 2.78 8.18 76.00
N GLU A 133 3.81 7.42 76.37
CA GLU A 133 4.07 7.06 77.77
C GLU A 133 5.55 7.26 78.09
N GLU A 134 5.75 7.75 79.32
CA GLU A 134 7.01 8.09 79.96
C GLU A 134 7.98 6.92 80.03
N TYR A 135 9.26 7.29 80.00
CA TYR A 135 10.41 6.45 80.25
C TYR A 135 10.39 5.92 81.69
N ASP A 136 10.25 4.61 81.85
CA ASP A 136 10.57 3.91 83.09
C ASP A 136 11.46 2.70 82.80
N GLY A 137 12.42 2.44 83.71
CA GLY A 137 13.53 1.52 83.50
C GLY A 137 13.11 0.04 83.36
N GLU A 138 13.99 -0.73 82.72
CA GLU A 138 13.90 -2.19 82.44
C GLU A 138 12.95 -2.61 81.29
N ASN A 139 13.13 -2.03 80.10
CA ASN A 139 12.51 -2.57 78.88
C ASN A 139 13.54 -3.38 78.07
N ASP A 140 13.49 -4.71 78.16
CA ASP A 140 14.40 -5.64 77.46
C ASP A 140 14.36 -5.43 75.92
N LYS A 141 13.25 -4.93 75.38
CA LYS A 141 13.05 -4.61 73.96
C LYS A 141 14.11 -3.66 73.39
N ALA A 142 14.48 -2.62 74.13
CA ALA A 142 15.44 -1.60 73.67
C ALA A 142 16.83 -2.19 73.38
N GLN A 143 17.18 -3.32 74.00
CA GLN A 143 18.46 -4.00 73.75
C GLN A 143 18.50 -4.71 72.39
N PHE A 144 17.34 -5.02 71.79
CA PHE A 144 17.23 -5.68 70.48
C PHE A 144 17.06 -4.70 69.31
N GLU A 145 16.89 -3.41 69.60
CA GLU A 145 16.65 -2.38 68.58
C GLU A 145 17.95 -1.88 67.92
N ASN A 146 19.10 -2.03 68.58
CA ASN A 146 20.36 -1.41 68.15
C ASN A 146 21.30 -2.43 67.49
N TYR A 147 21.79 -2.10 66.31
CA TYR A 147 22.80 -2.86 65.56
C TYR A 147 23.97 -1.95 65.19
N THR A 148 25.13 -2.54 64.91
CA THR A 148 26.28 -1.80 64.36
C THR A 148 26.02 -1.43 62.90
N LEU A 149 26.35 -0.20 62.51
CA LEU A 149 26.21 0.25 61.13
C LEU A 149 26.92 -0.67 60.12
N SER A 150 28.16 -1.09 60.41
CA SER A 150 28.92 -2.00 59.55
C SER A 150 28.20 -3.33 59.31
N ASP A 151 27.54 -3.86 60.33
CA ASP A 151 26.84 -5.14 60.28
C ASP A 151 25.58 -5.04 59.42
N LEU A 152 24.78 -3.99 59.61
CA LEU A 152 23.58 -3.75 58.81
C LEU A 152 23.89 -3.50 57.33
N VAL A 153 24.95 -2.73 57.04
CA VAL A 153 25.39 -2.46 55.66
C VAL A 153 25.91 -3.72 55.00
N ALA A 154 26.71 -4.52 55.69
CA ALA A 154 27.19 -5.81 55.17
C ALA A 154 26.01 -6.75 54.89
N TRP A 155 25.07 -6.85 55.83
CA TRP A 155 23.89 -7.68 55.72
C TRP A 155 22.97 -7.26 54.57
N SER A 156 22.78 -5.96 54.36
CA SER A 156 22.03 -5.41 53.23
C SER A 156 22.66 -5.81 51.88
N LYS A 157 23.99 -5.70 51.75
CA LYS A 157 24.72 -6.01 50.51
C LYS A 157 24.74 -7.50 50.16
N GLU A 158 24.84 -8.35 51.17
CA GLU A 158 24.85 -9.81 50.97
C GLU A 158 23.46 -10.36 50.60
N GLY A 159 22.41 -9.59 50.90
CA GLY A 159 21.02 -10.02 50.78
C GLY A 159 20.58 -10.87 51.97
N TYR A 160 19.30 -10.81 52.30
CA TYR A 160 18.71 -11.56 53.41
C TYR A 160 17.52 -12.39 52.94
N VAL A 161 17.27 -13.51 53.63
CA VAL A 161 16.12 -14.38 53.37
C VAL A 161 15.05 -14.11 54.42
N GLN A 162 13.86 -13.73 53.95
CA GLN A 162 12.69 -13.50 54.80
C GLN A 162 11.70 -14.67 54.67
N TYR A 163 11.40 -15.32 55.80
CA TYR A 163 10.43 -16.39 55.91
C TYR A 163 9.18 -15.88 56.65
N SER A 164 8.11 -15.58 55.89
CA SER A 164 6.91 -14.90 56.44
C SER A 164 7.29 -13.58 57.11
N ASP A 165 7.17 -13.51 58.44
CA ASP A 165 7.42 -12.31 59.26
C ASP A 165 8.74 -12.38 60.04
N LYS A 166 9.65 -13.28 59.65
CA LYS A 166 10.97 -13.46 60.30
C LYS A 166 12.10 -13.38 59.27
N ILE A 167 13.22 -12.80 59.68
CA ILE A 167 14.46 -12.75 58.90
C ILE A 167 15.44 -13.77 59.47
N GLU A 168 16.19 -14.47 58.62
CA GLU A 168 17.32 -15.29 59.06
C GLU A 168 18.45 -14.38 59.62
N GLU A 169 18.61 -14.35 60.94
CA GLU A 169 19.52 -13.45 61.65
C GLU A 169 20.99 -13.87 61.48
N LYS A 170 21.71 -13.20 60.58
CA LYS A 170 23.15 -13.40 60.37
C LYS A 170 24.02 -12.58 61.32
N TYR A 171 23.53 -11.40 61.68
CA TYR A 171 24.16 -10.47 62.62
C TYR A 171 23.26 -10.28 63.83
N LEU A 172 23.86 -10.13 65.01
CA LEU A 172 23.15 -10.01 66.28
C LEU A 172 22.99 -8.54 66.68
N PRO A 173 21.87 -8.16 67.33
CA PRO A 173 21.74 -6.85 67.95
C PRO A 173 22.71 -6.70 69.14
N GLN A 174 22.87 -5.48 69.63
CA GLN A 174 23.75 -5.15 70.75
C GLN A 174 23.40 -5.90 72.07
N SER A 175 22.20 -6.49 72.18
CA SER A 175 21.85 -7.42 73.27
C SER A 175 22.72 -8.69 73.30
N GLY A 176 23.39 -9.03 72.20
CA GLY A 176 24.23 -10.23 72.07
C GLY A 176 23.45 -11.53 71.87
N ILE A 177 22.12 -11.48 71.79
CA ILE A 177 21.23 -12.61 71.47
C ILE A 177 20.26 -12.23 70.36
N SER A 178 19.83 -13.22 69.59
CA SER A 178 18.98 -13.03 68.40
C SER A 178 17.54 -12.63 68.80
N ILE A 179 16.78 -11.93 67.95
CA ILE A 179 15.36 -11.61 68.19
C ILE A 179 14.56 -12.91 68.39
N ALA A 180 14.84 -13.95 67.60
CA ALA A 180 14.20 -15.26 67.78
C ALA A 180 14.50 -15.88 69.16
N GLN A 181 15.74 -15.75 69.65
CA GLN A 181 16.13 -16.23 70.98
C GLN A 181 15.52 -15.37 72.10
N GLY A 182 15.41 -14.05 71.91
CA GLY A 182 14.75 -13.14 72.84
C GLY A 182 13.27 -13.45 73.04
N VAL A 183 12.56 -13.82 71.97
CA VAL A 183 11.16 -14.30 72.06
C VAL A 183 11.09 -15.66 72.76
N GLN A 184 12.04 -16.56 72.52
CA GLN A 184 12.08 -17.89 73.16
C GLN A 184 12.38 -17.83 74.67
N GLU A 185 13.24 -16.90 75.08
CA GLU A 185 13.62 -16.67 76.49
C GLU A 185 12.61 -15.81 77.25
N GLY A 186 11.54 -15.34 76.60
CA GLY A 186 10.50 -14.51 77.20
C GLY A 186 10.91 -13.06 77.43
N ARG A 187 12.01 -12.60 76.82
CA ARG A 187 12.51 -11.22 76.88
C ARG A 187 11.80 -10.28 75.88
N LEU A 188 11.17 -10.85 74.86
CA LEU A 188 10.33 -10.18 73.86
C LEU A 188 8.99 -10.89 73.72
N THR A 189 7.91 -10.15 73.51
CA THR A 189 6.63 -10.72 73.06
C THR A 189 6.69 -11.09 71.57
N GLU A 190 5.78 -11.94 71.10
CA GLU A 190 5.71 -12.34 69.68
C GLU A 190 5.38 -11.15 68.76
N GLU A 191 4.59 -10.18 69.25
CA GLU A 191 4.25 -8.94 68.54
C GLU A 191 5.46 -8.00 68.43
N GLU A 192 6.24 -7.82 69.51
CA GLU A 192 7.47 -7.02 69.49
C GLU A 192 8.54 -7.62 68.59
N GLY A 193 8.66 -8.95 68.57
CA GLY A 193 9.54 -9.66 67.65
C GLY A 193 9.17 -9.42 66.17
N GLN A 194 7.87 -9.44 65.84
CA GLN A 194 7.40 -9.14 64.48
C GLN A 194 7.65 -7.68 64.09
N GLU A 195 7.41 -6.73 64.99
CA GLU A 195 7.70 -5.31 64.74
C GLU A 195 9.19 -5.09 64.44
N LEU A 196 10.08 -5.72 65.22
CA LEU A 196 11.52 -5.65 65.02
C LEU A 196 11.95 -6.25 63.68
N TYR A 197 11.41 -7.40 63.27
CA TYR A 197 11.72 -7.98 61.96
C TYR A 197 11.24 -7.10 60.80
N GLN A 198 10.07 -6.46 60.91
CA GLN A 198 9.59 -5.54 59.88
C GLN A 198 10.46 -4.27 59.79
N ALA A 199 10.85 -3.71 60.93
CA ALA A 199 11.75 -2.56 60.98
C ALA A 199 13.14 -2.91 60.45
N LEU A 200 13.65 -4.10 60.78
CA LEU A 200 14.92 -4.61 60.28
C LEU A 200 14.89 -4.82 58.77
N ALA A 201 13.84 -5.43 58.21
CA ALA A 201 13.68 -5.58 56.75
C ALA A 201 13.75 -4.22 56.04
N LYS A 202 12.94 -3.25 56.48
CA LYS A 202 12.95 -1.89 55.92
C LYS A 202 14.31 -1.21 56.03
N THR A 203 15.00 -1.43 57.15
CA THR A 203 16.36 -0.90 57.37
C THR A 203 17.34 -1.52 56.39
N LEU A 204 17.33 -2.85 56.23
CA LEU A 204 18.22 -3.57 55.31
C LEU A 204 17.94 -3.22 53.84
N ASP A 205 16.70 -3.02 53.43
CA ASP A 205 16.35 -2.59 52.06
C ASP A 205 16.93 -1.20 51.73
N ARG A 206 17.05 -0.33 52.74
CA ARG A 206 17.41 1.09 52.58
C ARG A 206 18.90 1.36 52.80
N ILE A 207 19.46 0.86 53.89
CA ILE A 207 20.77 1.32 54.42
C ILE A 207 21.94 1.03 53.46
N GLY A 208 21.91 -0.10 52.76
CA GLY A 208 22.96 -0.44 51.78
C GLY A 208 22.88 0.39 50.50
N GLN A 209 21.68 0.79 50.07
CA GLN A 209 21.50 1.71 48.95
C GLN A 209 21.99 3.12 49.33
N GLU A 210 21.66 3.58 50.54
CA GLU A 210 22.13 4.87 51.06
C GLU A 210 23.65 4.92 51.25
N GLU A 211 24.29 3.87 51.77
CA GLU A 211 25.75 3.83 51.91
C GLU A 211 26.47 3.77 50.56
N THR A 212 25.87 3.11 49.56
CA THR A 212 26.37 3.13 48.17
C THR A 212 26.24 4.53 47.56
N ALA A 213 25.09 5.20 47.76
CA ALA A 213 24.86 6.57 47.29
C ALA A 213 25.81 7.57 47.98
N TYR A 214 26.00 7.44 49.28
CA TYR A 214 26.97 8.22 50.07
C TYR A 214 28.40 8.07 49.53
N ARG A 215 28.84 6.83 49.28
CA ARG A 215 30.17 6.56 48.69
C ARG A 215 30.32 7.18 47.31
N LYS A 216 29.29 7.11 46.47
CA LYS A 216 29.31 7.73 45.14
C LYS A 216 29.40 9.26 45.24
N ALA A 217 28.63 9.85 46.14
CA ALA A 217 28.60 11.29 46.36
C ALA A 217 29.91 11.83 46.97
N LEU A 218 30.59 11.06 47.84
CA LEU A 218 31.94 11.38 48.32
C LEU A 218 32.92 11.59 47.17
N ASN A 219 32.92 10.70 46.17
CA ASN A 219 33.78 10.83 45.00
C ASN A 219 33.34 11.98 44.08
N GLU A 220 32.03 12.20 43.96
CA GLU A 220 31.47 13.20 43.05
C GLU A 220 31.67 14.65 43.52
N PHE A 221 31.70 14.86 44.84
CA PHE A 221 31.92 16.18 45.45
C PHE A 221 33.32 16.35 46.03
N ASP A 222 34.26 15.46 45.70
CA ASP A 222 35.68 15.63 46.00
C ASP A 222 36.26 16.82 45.21
N ASP A 223 36.98 17.71 45.87
CA ASP A 223 37.53 18.96 45.29
C ASP A 223 38.38 18.71 44.03
N SER A 224 39.13 17.61 44.02
CA SER A 224 40.02 17.28 42.91
C SER A 224 39.28 16.80 41.67
N GLU A 225 38.01 16.43 41.80
CA GLU A 225 37.20 15.80 40.77
C GLU A 225 36.03 16.69 40.30
N THR A 226 35.70 17.77 41.01
CA THR A 226 34.50 18.59 40.76
C THR A 226 34.82 20.07 40.53
N ASN A 227 34.00 20.78 39.75
CA ASN A 227 34.07 22.23 39.63
C ASN A 227 33.23 22.95 40.70
N LEU A 228 32.56 22.21 41.57
CA LEU A 228 31.68 22.71 42.62
C LEU A 228 32.38 22.73 43.97
N SER A 229 32.48 23.91 44.58
CA SER A 229 32.98 24.09 45.93
C SER A 229 31.82 24.43 46.88
N TYR A 230 31.79 23.82 48.06
CA TYR A 230 30.77 24.11 49.07
C TYR A 230 31.35 24.22 50.48
N VAL A 231 30.65 24.99 51.31
CA VAL A 231 30.93 25.08 52.74
C VAL A 231 29.63 25.25 53.52
N PHE A 232 29.48 24.46 54.56
CA PHE A 232 28.38 24.50 55.51
C PHE A 232 28.94 24.74 56.91
N ILE A 233 28.53 25.84 57.52
CA ILE A 233 29.01 26.32 58.81
C ILE A 233 27.83 26.39 59.77
N GLU A 234 27.99 25.86 60.97
CA GLU A 234 26.99 25.94 62.04
C GLU A 234 27.67 26.42 63.31
N ASN A 235 27.05 27.37 64.03
CA ASN A 235 27.59 27.90 65.29
C ASN A 235 29.05 28.36 65.23
N GLU A 236 29.45 29.00 64.12
CA GLU A 236 30.81 29.49 63.88
C GLU A 236 31.88 28.37 63.76
N GLN A 237 31.45 27.12 63.52
CA GLN A 237 32.31 25.99 63.19
C GLN A 237 32.00 25.46 61.79
N VAL A 238 33.05 25.17 61.02
CA VAL A 238 32.92 24.51 59.72
C VAL A 238 32.53 23.06 59.96
N ILE A 239 31.34 22.66 59.50
CA ILE A 239 30.84 21.30 59.71
C ILE A 239 31.17 20.43 58.50
N TYR A 240 30.91 20.93 57.28
CA TYR A 240 31.20 20.23 56.04
C TYR A 240 31.76 21.17 54.99
N THR A 241 32.81 20.74 54.31
CA THR A 241 33.35 21.45 53.14
C THR A 241 34.12 20.48 52.26
N ASN A 242 34.24 20.81 50.98
CA ASN A 242 35.22 20.22 50.08
C ASN A 242 36.31 21.21 49.65
N MET A 243 36.36 22.43 50.19
CA MET A 243 37.37 23.40 49.81
C MET A 243 38.72 23.00 50.41
N LEU A 244 39.69 22.58 49.58
CA LEU A 244 41.07 22.35 50.03
C LEU A 244 41.88 23.64 49.89
N GLU A 245 41.79 24.51 50.90
CA GLU A 245 42.90 25.39 51.26
C GLU A 245 43.31 25.02 52.70
N ASP A 246 44.59 24.66 52.84
CA ASP A 246 45.24 23.99 53.97
C ASP A 246 44.61 24.21 55.37
N THR A 247 44.01 23.15 55.94
CA THR A 247 43.50 23.03 57.33
C THR A 247 42.22 23.80 57.67
N GLU A 248 41.37 23.18 58.53
CA GLU A 248 40.22 23.84 59.18
C GLU A 248 40.61 25.19 59.83
N GLU A 249 41.86 25.33 60.27
CA GLU A 249 42.40 26.59 60.81
C GLU A 249 42.44 27.72 59.77
N ASP A 250 42.79 27.46 58.50
CA ASP A 250 42.82 28.51 57.47
C ASP A 250 41.42 28.89 57.03
N ILE A 251 40.48 27.95 56.86
CA ILE A 251 39.08 28.28 56.54
C ILE A 251 38.45 29.06 57.69
N THR A 252 38.68 28.65 58.94
CA THR A 252 38.21 29.39 60.12
C THR A 252 38.86 30.78 60.18
N SER A 253 40.12 30.94 59.78
CA SER A 253 40.78 32.25 59.67
C SER A 253 40.24 33.09 58.49
N TYR A 254 39.85 32.44 57.39
CA TYR A 254 39.35 33.07 56.18
C TYR A 254 37.92 33.57 56.38
N VAL A 255 37.10 32.85 57.15
CA VAL A 255 35.73 33.19 57.48
C VAL A 255 35.62 34.05 58.74
N PHE A 256 36.45 33.80 59.77
CA PHE A 256 36.33 34.38 61.11
C PHE A 256 37.60 35.08 61.64
N GLY A 257 38.69 35.18 60.87
CA GLY A 257 39.98 35.76 61.30
C GLY A 257 40.22 37.24 60.93
N ASP A 258 41.40 37.75 61.30
CA ASP A 258 41.78 39.18 61.14
C ASP A 258 41.90 39.68 59.69
N LYS A 259 42.03 38.76 58.72
CA LYS A 259 42.04 39.03 57.26
C LYS A 259 40.82 38.42 56.56
N ALA A 260 39.72 38.21 57.28
CA ALA A 260 38.54 37.52 56.77
C ALA A 260 38.08 38.12 55.42
N HIS A 261 38.07 37.28 54.39
CA HIS A 261 37.37 37.59 53.14
C HIS A 261 35.93 37.14 53.31
N ASN A 262 34.97 37.87 52.76
CA ASN A 262 33.59 37.45 52.83
C ASN A 262 33.41 36.18 51.98
N LEU A 263 32.81 35.12 52.54
CA LEU A 263 32.44 33.89 51.80
C LEU A 263 31.68 34.20 50.50
N LEU A 264 30.88 35.27 50.51
CA LEU A 264 30.20 35.76 49.32
C LEU A 264 31.17 36.23 48.23
N ASP A 265 32.31 36.81 48.59
CA ASP A 265 33.31 37.28 47.63
C ASP A 265 34.09 36.12 46.99
N TYR A 266 34.37 35.05 47.76
CA TYR A 266 34.88 33.79 47.20
C TYR A 266 33.93 33.22 46.14
N GLY A 267 32.63 33.15 46.45
CA GLY A 267 31.62 32.68 45.48
C GLY A 267 31.58 33.52 44.21
N LYS A 268 31.73 34.85 44.33
CA LYS A 268 31.82 35.76 43.17
C LYS A 268 33.08 35.54 42.34
N GLU A 269 34.21 35.20 42.96
CA GLU A 269 35.48 34.96 42.27
C GLU A 269 35.42 33.68 41.41
N LYS A 270 34.81 32.61 41.92
CA LYS A 270 34.63 31.34 41.18
C LYS A 270 33.68 31.48 39.98
N GLY A 271 32.71 32.38 40.07
CA GLY A 271 31.84 32.74 38.96
C GLY A 271 30.37 32.59 39.33
N SER A 272 29.87 31.37 39.50
CA SER A 272 28.47 31.13 39.89
C SER A 272 28.38 30.74 41.36
N TYR A 273 27.40 31.29 42.10
CA TYR A 273 27.27 31.00 43.51
C TYR A 273 25.83 31.04 44.04
N LEU A 274 25.63 30.36 45.16
CA LEU A 274 24.50 30.45 46.07
C LEU A 274 25.06 30.68 47.47
N TYR A 275 24.61 31.73 48.14
CA TYR A 275 25.01 32.08 49.49
C TYR A 275 23.77 32.33 50.34
N CYS A 276 23.65 31.61 51.45
CA CYS A 276 22.63 31.81 52.46
C CYS A 276 23.28 32.01 53.83
N ASN A 277 22.70 32.92 54.62
CA ASN A 277 23.09 33.16 56.00
C ASN A 277 21.83 33.35 56.85
N ASP A 278 21.57 32.38 57.74
CA ASP A 278 20.38 32.35 58.59
C ASP A 278 20.44 33.40 59.71
N LYS A 279 21.65 33.76 60.18
CA LYS A 279 21.87 34.81 61.19
C LYS A 279 21.35 36.16 60.71
N ASP A 280 21.56 36.44 59.43
CA ASP A 280 21.27 37.71 58.78
C ASP A 280 19.99 37.67 57.93
N LEU A 281 19.36 36.50 57.79
CA LEU A 281 18.22 36.23 56.89
C LEU A 281 18.47 36.72 55.46
N LYS A 282 19.68 36.48 54.93
CA LYS A 282 20.09 36.93 53.59
C LYS A 282 20.36 35.76 52.67
N PHE A 283 19.63 35.72 51.56
CA PHE A 283 19.92 34.89 50.40
C PHE A 283 20.54 35.72 49.26
N ARG A 284 21.58 35.21 48.60
CA ARG A 284 22.21 35.84 47.42
C ARG A 284 22.64 34.76 46.43
N SER A 285 22.29 34.93 45.16
CA SER A 285 22.81 34.11 44.06
C SER A 285 22.84 34.95 42.78
N ASN A 286 23.76 34.62 41.87
CA ASN A 286 23.79 35.16 40.51
C ASN A 286 23.30 34.15 39.45
N VAL A 287 22.81 32.98 39.89
CA VAL A 287 22.21 31.96 39.02
C VAL A 287 20.71 32.28 38.84
N LYS A 288 20.26 32.37 37.58
CA LYS A 288 18.87 32.74 37.23
C LYS A 288 17.90 31.72 37.83
N GLY A 289 16.90 32.19 38.59
CA GLY A 289 15.84 31.36 39.20
C GLY A 289 16.17 30.76 40.56
N MET A 290 17.41 30.90 41.04
CA MET A 290 17.88 30.18 42.22
C MET A 290 17.25 30.64 43.54
N GLU A 291 16.80 31.89 43.65
CA GLU A 291 16.12 32.41 44.84
C GLU A 291 14.78 31.72 45.08
N ASP A 292 13.94 31.65 44.04
CA ASP A 292 12.66 30.93 44.09
C ASP A 292 12.87 29.43 44.36
N TYR A 293 13.91 28.84 43.73
CA TYR A 293 14.27 27.45 43.94
C TYR A 293 14.67 27.16 45.40
N TYR A 294 15.53 28.01 45.96
CA TYR A 294 16.02 27.88 47.33
C TYR A 294 14.86 27.86 48.33
N TYR A 295 13.99 28.87 48.30
CA TYR A 295 12.87 28.94 49.26
C TYR A 295 11.85 27.82 49.08
N LYS A 296 11.72 27.29 47.85
CA LYS A 296 10.77 26.22 47.58
C LYS A 296 11.28 24.83 47.99
N TYR A 297 12.57 24.55 47.83
CA TYR A 297 13.11 23.19 47.93
C TYR A 297 14.26 23.03 48.93
N ILE A 298 15.05 24.07 49.18
CA ILE A 298 16.26 23.99 50.00
C ILE A 298 16.01 24.51 51.42
N ASP A 299 15.29 25.62 51.58
CA ASP A 299 15.11 26.33 52.85
C ASP A 299 14.52 25.42 53.95
N GLY A 300 13.48 24.65 53.63
CA GLY A 300 12.89 23.68 54.56
C GLY A 300 13.81 22.51 54.91
N THR A 301 14.65 22.08 53.96
CA THR A 301 15.63 21.01 54.16
C THR A 301 16.79 21.51 55.04
N MET A 302 17.28 22.73 54.79
CA MET A 302 18.38 23.37 55.54
C MET A 302 17.98 23.80 56.94
N SER A 303 16.72 24.20 57.16
CA SER A 303 16.16 24.51 58.49
C SER A 303 16.23 23.33 59.48
N GLY A 304 16.40 22.09 58.98
CA GLY A 304 16.61 20.90 59.80
C GLY A 304 18.08 20.57 60.09
N ILE A 305 19.03 21.31 59.51
CA ILE A 305 20.46 20.99 59.56
C ILE A 305 21.17 21.77 60.68
N GLY A 306 20.65 22.92 61.12
CA GLY A 306 21.22 23.64 62.25
C GLY A 306 20.56 24.99 62.58
N ASN A 307 20.84 25.52 63.78
CA ASN A 307 20.52 26.91 64.13
C ASN A 307 21.74 27.80 63.84
N ASN A 308 21.54 28.99 63.28
CA ASN A 308 22.61 29.96 63.00
C ASN A 308 23.65 29.42 61.97
N ALA A 309 23.15 28.92 60.83
CA ALA A 309 23.96 28.32 59.79
C ALA A 309 24.30 29.29 58.64
N VAL A 310 25.46 29.07 58.01
CA VAL A 310 25.88 29.72 56.77
C VAL A 310 26.15 28.64 55.73
N PHE A 311 25.55 28.77 54.55
CA PHE A 311 25.68 27.81 53.46
C PHE A 311 26.12 28.52 52.18
N LEU A 312 27.24 28.08 51.61
CA LEU A 312 27.75 28.56 50.34
C LEU A 312 27.95 27.38 49.39
N VAL A 313 27.49 27.54 48.17
CA VAL A 313 27.83 26.69 47.02
C VAL A 313 28.36 27.61 45.92
N ALA A 314 29.52 27.29 45.38
CA ALA A 314 30.17 28.03 44.30
C ALA A 314 30.59 27.06 43.20
N VAL A 315 30.55 27.49 41.95
CA VAL A 315 30.98 26.69 40.79
C VAL A 315 31.98 27.49 39.98
N ASP A 316 33.15 26.90 39.71
CA ASP A 316 34.15 27.46 38.83
C ASP A 316 33.66 27.44 37.38
N THR A 317 33.30 28.62 36.87
CA THR A 317 32.74 28.79 35.52
C THR A 317 33.76 28.61 34.39
N THR A 318 35.06 28.47 34.72
CA THR A 318 36.08 28.08 33.74
C THR A 318 36.07 26.57 33.45
N PHE A 319 35.47 25.77 34.34
CA PHE A 319 35.31 24.32 34.26
C PHE A 319 36.64 23.56 34.05
N PRO A 320 37.62 23.67 34.97
CA PRO A 320 38.89 22.96 34.88
C PRO A 320 38.78 21.43 35.02
N ASN A 321 37.83 20.93 35.82
CA ASN A 321 37.66 19.51 36.14
C ASN A 321 36.60 18.84 35.23
N GLU A 322 36.77 17.54 34.95
CA GLU A 322 35.86 16.79 34.08
C GLU A 322 34.65 16.22 34.85
N ASP A 323 33.74 17.10 35.25
CA ASP A 323 32.58 16.76 36.07
C ASP A 323 31.24 16.81 35.31
N GLY A 324 30.13 16.73 36.06
CA GLY A 324 28.78 16.86 35.50
C GLY A 324 28.52 18.19 34.79
N PHE A 325 29.11 19.29 35.25
CA PHE A 325 28.96 20.60 34.61
C PHE A 325 29.72 20.68 33.28
N THR A 326 30.92 20.10 33.20
CA THR A 326 31.69 20.02 31.94
C THR A 326 30.98 19.17 30.89
N LYS A 327 30.39 18.04 31.30
CA LYS A 327 29.57 17.18 30.41
C LYS A 327 28.33 17.92 29.91
N ALA A 328 27.60 18.59 30.80
CA ALA A 328 26.43 19.39 30.42
C ALA A 328 26.81 20.57 29.50
N LYS A 329 27.94 21.24 29.72
CA LYS A 329 28.47 22.27 28.82
C LYS A 329 28.71 21.72 27.41
N SER A 330 29.34 20.55 27.30
CA SER A 330 29.59 19.89 26.01
C SER A 330 28.28 19.49 25.30
N GLU A 331 27.32 18.95 26.04
CA GLU A 331 25.99 18.61 25.54
C GLU A 331 25.25 19.85 25.01
N PHE A 332 25.24 20.95 25.79
CA PHE A 332 24.64 22.22 25.39
C PHE A 332 25.27 22.78 24.12
N MET A 333 26.61 22.86 24.05
CA MET A 333 27.31 23.38 22.88
C MET A 333 27.05 22.56 21.61
N THR A 334 26.83 21.26 21.76
CA THR A 334 26.53 20.36 20.63
C THR A 334 25.08 20.48 20.17
N LEU A 335 24.13 20.59 21.10
CA LEU A 335 22.69 20.49 20.81
C LEU A 335 21.99 21.85 20.61
N HIS A 336 22.40 22.89 21.33
CA HIS A 336 21.77 24.21 21.29
C HIS A 336 21.66 24.80 19.86
N PRO A 337 22.70 24.75 19.00
CA PRO A 337 22.60 25.29 17.64
C PRO A 337 21.50 24.64 16.79
N TRP A 338 21.17 23.37 17.06
CA TRP A 338 20.13 22.65 16.34
C TRP A 338 18.73 23.16 16.65
N GLY A 339 18.50 23.79 17.81
CA GLY A 339 17.19 24.35 18.16
C GLY A 339 16.68 25.36 17.13
N MET A 340 17.51 26.36 16.79
CA MET A 340 17.14 27.37 15.80
C MET A 340 17.05 26.79 14.38
N ILE A 341 17.96 25.88 14.01
CA ILE A 341 17.90 25.17 12.72
C ILE A 341 16.59 24.40 12.61
N SER A 342 16.17 23.72 13.67
CA SER A 342 14.91 22.98 13.72
C SER A 342 13.70 23.90 13.62
N ILE A 343 13.66 25.04 14.31
CA ILE A 343 12.56 26.02 14.18
C ILE A 343 12.40 26.50 12.74
N VAL A 344 13.50 26.88 12.07
CA VAL A 344 13.47 27.29 10.66
C VAL A 344 13.03 26.13 9.76
N THR A 345 13.53 24.92 10.03
CA THR A 345 13.22 23.71 9.27
C THR A 345 11.75 23.32 9.40
N ILE A 346 11.11 23.52 10.55
CA ILE A 346 9.67 23.32 10.74
C ILE A 346 8.87 24.18 9.76
N VAL A 347 9.17 25.48 9.68
CA VAL A 347 8.43 26.42 8.81
C VAL A 347 8.62 26.05 7.34
N VAL A 348 9.86 25.82 6.91
CA VAL A 348 10.17 25.46 5.52
C VAL A 348 9.54 24.13 5.14
N SER A 349 9.62 23.12 6.00
CA SER A 349 9.09 21.79 5.75
C SER A 349 7.57 21.79 5.73
N LEU A 350 6.91 22.55 6.61
CA LEU A 350 5.44 22.68 6.61
C LEU A 350 4.95 23.33 5.32
N LEU A 351 5.54 24.46 4.92
CA LEU A 351 5.18 25.13 3.66
C LEU A 351 5.46 24.24 2.45
N GLY A 352 6.61 23.59 2.44
CA GLY A 352 7.00 22.62 1.43
C GLY A 352 5.96 21.51 1.29
N TRP A 353 5.61 20.87 2.41
CA TRP A 353 4.64 19.78 2.50
C TRP A 353 3.25 20.20 2.00
N ILE A 354 2.79 21.41 2.34
CA ILE A 354 1.51 21.96 1.84
C ILE A 354 1.55 22.17 0.33
N VAL A 355 2.61 22.78 -0.19
CA VAL A 355 2.76 23.07 -1.63
C VAL A 355 2.79 21.77 -2.44
N THR A 356 3.56 20.78 -2.00
CA THR A 356 3.62 19.49 -2.65
C THR A 356 2.29 18.73 -2.55
N LEU A 357 1.57 18.85 -1.42
CA LEU A 357 0.25 18.21 -1.26
C LEU A 357 -0.75 18.80 -2.26
N VAL A 358 -0.83 20.14 -2.34
CA VAL A 358 -1.69 20.84 -3.32
C VAL A 358 -1.37 20.41 -4.75
N TYR A 359 -0.09 20.29 -5.09
CA TYR A 359 0.32 19.79 -6.40
C TYR A 359 -0.17 18.36 -6.64
N LEU A 360 0.02 17.45 -5.68
CA LEU A 360 -0.43 16.05 -5.79
C LEU A 360 -1.95 15.96 -5.93
N THR A 361 -2.71 16.80 -5.22
CA THR A 361 -4.17 16.93 -5.38
C THR A 361 -4.54 17.31 -6.79
N LEU A 362 -3.85 18.29 -7.41
CA LEU A 362 -4.10 18.71 -8.79
C LEU A 362 -3.69 17.64 -9.81
N ALA A 363 -2.55 16.97 -9.58
CA ALA A 363 -1.98 15.95 -10.45
C ALA A 363 -2.66 14.57 -10.36
N ALA A 364 -3.42 14.32 -9.29
CA ALA A 364 -4.09 13.04 -9.06
C ALA A 364 -5.04 12.69 -10.22
N GLY A 365 -4.84 11.49 -10.79
CA GLY A 365 -5.66 10.90 -11.86
C GLY A 365 -5.35 11.38 -13.28
N ARG A 366 -4.55 12.43 -13.48
CA ARG A 366 -4.22 12.95 -14.82
C ARG A 366 -3.02 12.26 -15.43
N ASN A 367 -3.00 11.99 -16.74
CA ASN A 367 -1.83 11.48 -17.44
C ASN A 367 -1.30 12.52 -18.45
N HIS A 368 -0.10 12.33 -19.00
CA HIS A 368 0.44 13.20 -20.05
C HIS A 368 -0.26 13.01 -21.41
N LYS A 369 -0.95 11.88 -21.61
CA LYS A 369 -1.56 11.51 -22.89
C LYS A 369 -2.95 12.10 -23.11
N ASP A 370 -3.74 12.28 -22.06
CA ASP A 370 -5.10 12.82 -22.12
C ASP A 370 -5.50 13.51 -20.80
N ASP A 371 -6.48 14.42 -20.90
CA ASP A 371 -7.05 15.14 -19.75
C ASP A 371 -8.10 14.33 -18.97
N LYS A 372 -8.31 13.06 -19.34
CA LYS A 372 -9.24 12.17 -18.63
C LYS A 372 -8.64 11.71 -17.30
N ILE A 373 -9.53 11.44 -16.35
CA ILE A 373 -9.15 10.94 -15.03
C ILE A 373 -9.04 9.43 -15.12
N HIS A 374 -7.84 8.91 -14.88
CA HIS A 374 -7.54 7.49 -14.82
C HIS A 374 -7.57 7.00 -13.37
N LEU A 375 -8.25 5.87 -13.17
CA LEU A 375 -8.30 5.16 -11.90
C LEU A 375 -7.20 4.10 -11.85
N ASN A 376 -6.60 3.94 -10.68
CA ASN A 376 -5.66 2.88 -10.38
C ASN A 376 -6.39 1.62 -9.87
N TRP A 377 -5.68 0.48 -9.81
CA TRP A 377 -6.24 -0.77 -9.29
C TRP A 377 -6.75 -0.65 -7.83
N ILE A 378 -6.04 0.11 -6.98
CA ILE A 378 -6.43 0.39 -5.58
C ILE A 378 -7.77 1.14 -5.52
N ASP A 379 -8.10 1.92 -6.55
CA ASP A 379 -9.32 2.74 -6.58
C ASP A 379 -10.58 1.89 -6.79
N HIS A 380 -10.43 0.61 -7.16
CA HIS A 380 -11.52 -0.33 -7.35
C HIS A 380 -11.91 -1.07 -6.06
N ILE A 381 -11.09 -0.99 -5.01
CA ILE A 381 -11.44 -1.51 -3.67
C ILE A 381 -12.64 -0.72 -3.16
N LYS A 382 -13.63 -1.36 -2.53
CA LYS A 382 -14.80 -0.64 -2.00
C LYS A 382 -14.37 0.43 -0.99
N THR A 383 -14.97 1.61 -1.09
CA THR A 383 -14.54 2.81 -0.36
C THR A 383 -14.44 2.57 1.15
N GLU A 384 -15.43 1.93 1.76
CA GLU A 384 -15.49 1.68 3.21
C GLU A 384 -14.39 0.72 3.69
N PHE A 385 -14.10 -0.34 2.93
CA PHE A 385 -13.00 -1.25 3.27
C PHE A 385 -11.64 -0.56 3.15
N PHE A 386 -11.48 0.31 2.15
CA PHE A 386 -10.25 1.08 1.98
C PHE A 386 -10.01 2.05 3.15
N PHE A 387 -11.06 2.74 3.62
CA PHE A 387 -11.00 3.58 4.82
C PHE A 387 -10.72 2.76 6.08
N LEU A 388 -11.35 1.59 6.22
CA LEU A 388 -11.09 0.70 7.37
C LEU A 388 -9.62 0.28 7.43
N ILE A 389 -9.02 -0.10 6.31
CA ILE A 389 -7.59 -0.46 6.23
C ILE A 389 -6.72 0.72 6.70
N PHE A 390 -7.02 1.94 6.24
CA PHE A 390 -6.27 3.13 6.63
C PHE A 390 -6.43 3.47 8.13
N ILE A 391 -7.62 3.29 8.69
CA ILE A 391 -7.87 3.48 10.14
C ILE A 391 -7.09 2.46 10.96
N VAL A 392 -7.16 1.17 10.61
CA VAL A 392 -6.42 0.10 11.31
C VAL A 392 -4.92 0.37 11.26
N PHE A 393 -4.40 0.77 10.10
CA PHE A 393 -3.00 1.15 9.97
C PHE A 393 -2.63 2.37 10.84
N SER A 394 -3.49 3.40 10.89
CA SER A 394 -3.27 4.58 11.71
C SER A 394 -3.25 4.25 13.21
N VAL A 395 -4.15 3.37 13.67
CA VAL A 395 -4.17 2.88 15.06
C VAL A 395 -2.90 2.09 15.37
N LEU A 396 -2.44 1.23 14.45
CA LEU A 396 -1.19 0.47 14.63
C LEU A 396 0.02 1.41 14.78
N ILE A 397 0.15 2.42 13.90
CA ILE A 397 1.23 3.41 13.99
C ILE A 397 1.15 4.20 15.31
N LEU A 398 -0.05 4.54 15.77
CA LEU A 398 -0.24 5.23 17.05
C LEU A 398 0.24 4.36 18.22
N VAL A 399 -0.15 3.07 18.26
CA VAL A 399 0.30 2.12 19.29
C VAL A 399 1.82 1.95 19.27
N LEU A 400 2.42 1.80 18.08
CA LEU A 400 3.88 1.73 17.92
C LEU A 400 4.57 3.01 18.40
N SER A 401 3.98 4.17 18.16
CA SER A 401 4.52 5.46 18.61
C SER A 401 4.50 5.58 20.14
N PHE A 402 3.40 5.16 20.79
CA PHE A 402 3.32 5.11 22.26
C PHE A 402 4.33 4.12 22.85
N SER A 403 4.46 2.94 22.23
CA SER A 403 5.44 1.94 22.68
C SER A 403 6.88 2.42 22.47
N ALA A 404 7.18 3.16 21.40
CA ALA A 404 8.50 3.73 21.20
C ALA A 404 8.81 4.80 22.25
N ALA A 405 7.81 5.60 22.63
CA ALA A 405 7.94 6.66 23.63
C ALA A 405 8.14 6.16 25.07
N SER A 406 7.84 4.90 25.37
CA SER A 406 8.06 4.33 26.72
C SER A 406 9.49 3.87 26.99
N TYR A 407 10.37 3.88 25.98
CA TYR A 407 11.78 3.52 26.14
C TYR A 407 12.64 4.79 26.37
N GLU A 408 13.71 4.65 27.14
CA GLU A 408 14.72 5.70 27.30
C GLU A 408 15.62 5.73 26.08
N TRP A 409 15.38 6.70 25.18
CA TRP A 409 16.22 6.95 24.01
C TRP A 409 17.13 8.14 24.26
N ASP A 410 18.34 8.08 23.70
CA ASP A 410 19.09 9.29 23.43
C ASP A 410 18.42 10.10 22.30
N ILE A 411 18.72 11.39 22.24
CA ILE A 411 18.12 12.30 21.24
C ILE A 411 18.36 11.77 19.80
N PRO A 412 19.57 11.34 19.41
CA PRO A 412 19.81 10.78 18.08
C PRO A 412 18.97 9.52 17.77
N GLY A 413 18.88 8.56 18.71
CA GLY A 413 18.09 7.35 18.53
C GLY A 413 16.61 7.66 18.33
N MET A 414 16.06 8.58 19.12
CA MET A 414 14.65 8.97 19.01
C MET A 414 14.35 9.69 17.70
N LEU A 415 15.27 10.53 17.21
CA LEU A 415 15.14 11.20 15.91
C LEU A 415 15.05 10.20 14.75
N VAL A 416 15.83 9.11 14.78
CA VAL A 416 15.75 8.04 13.78
C VAL A 416 14.37 7.36 13.83
N VAL A 417 13.88 7.03 15.02
CA VAL A 417 12.58 6.37 15.19
C VAL A 417 11.44 7.26 14.68
N VAL A 418 11.41 8.54 15.07
CA VAL A 418 10.41 9.52 14.60
C VAL A 418 10.49 9.69 13.08
N GLY A 419 11.70 9.73 12.52
CA GLY A 419 11.92 9.82 11.08
C GLY A 419 11.40 8.59 10.31
N VAL A 420 11.61 7.39 10.82
CA VAL A 420 11.11 6.15 10.21
C VAL A 420 9.59 6.07 10.29
N ILE A 421 9.00 6.34 11.45
CA ILE A 421 7.55 6.30 11.65
C ILE A 421 6.85 7.33 10.74
N SER A 422 7.38 8.55 10.68
CA SER A 422 6.83 9.61 9.83
C SER A 422 6.91 9.28 8.34
N PHE A 423 8.01 8.70 7.88
CA PHE A 423 8.19 8.26 6.49
C PHE A 423 7.14 7.20 6.10
N ILE A 424 6.98 6.17 6.93
CA ILE A 424 6.04 5.08 6.67
C ILE A 424 4.60 5.61 6.70
N TYR A 425 4.27 6.44 7.69
CA TYR A 425 2.92 7.00 7.83
C TYR A 425 2.55 7.91 6.66
N ASP A 426 3.40 8.87 6.29
CA ASP A 426 3.13 9.77 5.17
C ASP A 426 3.06 9.01 3.84
N GLY A 427 3.89 7.97 3.64
CA GLY A 427 3.80 7.12 2.44
C GLY A 427 2.44 6.45 2.27
N VAL A 428 1.91 5.86 3.34
CA VAL A 428 0.58 5.24 3.32
C VAL A 428 -0.53 6.29 3.21
N PHE A 429 -0.37 7.43 3.91
CA PHE A 429 -1.29 8.56 3.81
C PHE A 429 -1.38 9.10 2.37
N GLN A 430 -0.26 9.22 1.63
CA GLN A 430 -0.28 9.68 0.24
C GLN A 430 -1.02 8.71 -0.69
N ILE A 431 -0.85 7.40 -0.50
CA ILE A 431 -1.59 6.37 -1.25
C ILE A 431 -3.08 6.51 -0.99
N PHE A 432 -3.47 6.65 0.29
CA PHE A 432 -4.84 6.84 0.71
C PHE A 432 -5.45 8.14 0.15
N TYR A 433 -4.79 9.27 0.41
CA TYR A 433 -5.23 10.60 0.01
C TYR A 433 -5.41 10.70 -1.51
N THR A 434 -4.41 10.29 -2.29
CA THR A 434 -4.51 10.38 -3.76
C THR A 434 -5.58 9.44 -4.34
N SER A 435 -5.85 8.29 -3.71
CA SER A 435 -6.97 7.40 -4.07
C SER A 435 -8.32 8.09 -3.86
N VAL A 436 -8.52 8.72 -2.70
CA VAL A 436 -9.75 9.49 -2.41
C VAL A 436 -9.95 10.60 -3.44
N ILE A 437 -8.90 11.39 -3.72
CA ILE A 437 -8.99 12.48 -4.72
C ILE A 437 -9.32 11.94 -6.12
N ARG A 438 -8.72 10.83 -6.56
CA ARG A 438 -9.04 10.22 -7.87
C ARG A 438 -10.50 9.79 -7.95
N ARG A 439 -11.01 9.12 -6.91
CA ARG A 439 -12.41 8.68 -6.83
C ARG A 439 -13.40 9.86 -6.85
N MET A 440 -13.09 10.93 -6.11
CA MET A 440 -13.91 12.15 -6.09
C MET A 440 -13.94 12.83 -7.46
N LYS A 441 -12.77 13.02 -8.09
CA LYS A 441 -12.69 13.65 -9.41
C LYS A 441 -13.40 12.84 -10.49
N ALA A 442 -13.31 11.51 -10.44
CA ALA A 442 -13.96 10.62 -11.41
C ALA A 442 -15.47 10.47 -11.18
N GLY A 443 -16.04 10.99 -10.09
CA GLY A 443 -17.47 10.86 -9.77
C GLY A 443 -17.89 9.46 -9.31
N VAL A 444 -16.95 8.53 -9.15
CA VAL A 444 -17.21 7.12 -8.83
C VAL A 444 -17.17 6.82 -7.32
N PHE A 445 -17.01 7.84 -6.47
CA PHE A 445 -16.86 7.68 -5.03
C PHE A 445 -18.02 6.88 -4.41
N TRP A 446 -19.26 7.18 -4.83
CA TRP A 446 -20.47 6.47 -4.41
C TRP A 446 -20.71 5.19 -5.23
N GLU A 447 -20.33 5.15 -6.49
CA GLU A 447 -20.50 3.97 -7.34
C GLU A 447 -19.74 2.75 -6.78
N TYR A 448 -18.51 2.96 -6.32
CA TYR A 448 -17.68 1.92 -5.68
C TYR A 448 -17.89 1.81 -4.17
N SER A 449 -18.91 2.44 -3.60
CA SER A 449 -19.26 2.25 -2.20
C SER A 449 -19.84 0.85 -1.96
N PHE A 450 -19.44 0.22 -0.85
CA PHE A 450 -20.04 -1.00 -0.33
C PHE A 450 -21.49 -0.75 0.09
N THR A 451 -21.78 0.36 0.76
CA THR A 451 -23.16 0.69 1.15
C THR A 451 -24.07 0.90 -0.06
N ASN A 452 -23.57 1.56 -1.12
CA ASN A 452 -24.30 1.65 -2.39
C ASN A 452 -24.50 0.29 -3.05
N TRP A 453 -23.47 -0.57 -3.05
CA TRP A 453 -23.59 -1.94 -3.56
C TRP A 453 -24.65 -2.75 -2.81
N VAL A 454 -24.68 -2.68 -1.47
CA VAL A 454 -25.72 -3.32 -0.64
C VAL A 454 -27.09 -2.74 -0.97
N TYR A 455 -27.22 -1.42 -1.07
CA TYR A 455 -28.46 -0.73 -1.40
C TYR A 455 -29.04 -1.16 -2.75
N VAL A 456 -28.24 -1.06 -3.83
CA VAL A 456 -28.66 -1.43 -5.19
C VAL A 456 -28.96 -2.93 -5.29
N SER A 457 -28.14 -3.77 -4.65
CA SER A 457 -28.38 -5.22 -4.62
C SER A 457 -29.70 -5.54 -3.91
N THR A 458 -29.99 -4.89 -2.79
CA THR A 458 -31.24 -5.05 -2.06
C THR A 458 -32.43 -4.61 -2.91
N LEU A 459 -32.35 -3.45 -3.58
CA LEU A 459 -33.41 -2.99 -4.50
C LEU A 459 -33.64 -3.94 -5.67
N ARG A 460 -32.57 -4.50 -6.25
CA ARG A 460 -32.67 -5.46 -7.36
C ARG A 460 -33.38 -6.75 -6.92
N VAL A 461 -33.07 -7.24 -5.72
CA VAL A 461 -33.74 -8.40 -5.13
C VAL A 461 -35.21 -8.09 -4.83
N LEU A 462 -35.53 -6.89 -4.33
CA LEU A 462 -36.90 -6.45 -4.09
C LEU A 462 -37.70 -6.30 -5.39
N GLY A 463 -37.06 -5.88 -6.49
CA GLY A 463 -37.69 -5.73 -7.81
C GLY A 463 -38.22 -7.05 -8.41
N THR A 464 -37.61 -8.18 -8.07
CA THR A 464 -38.08 -9.53 -8.45
C THR A 464 -38.91 -10.19 -7.34
N TRP A 465 -39.76 -9.39 -6.68
CA TRP A 465 -40.47 -9.71 -5.44
C TRP A 465 -41.04 -11.14 -5.37
N LYS A 466 -41.74 -11.63 -6.39
CA LYS A 466 -42.38 -12.97 -6.35
C LYS A 466 -41.38 -14.14 -6.28
N ALA A 467 -40.25 -14.04 -6.99
CA ALA A 467 -39.20 -15.07 -6.93
C ALA A 467 -38.37 -14.92 -5.66
N SER A 468 -38.05 -13.67 -5.30
CA SER A 468 -37.27 -13.34 -4.11
C SER A 468 -37.97 -13.73 -2.81
N VAL A 469 -39.30 -13.53 -2.69
CA VAL A 469 -40.06 -13.94 -1.50
C VAL A 469 -40.00 -15.45 -1.30
N ARG A 470 -40.11 -16.27 -2.36
CA ARG A 470 -40.02 -17.73 -2.23
C ARG A 470 -38.65 -18.17 -1.69
N VAL A 471 -37.57 -17.58 -2.22
CA VAL A 471 -36.19 -17.86 -1.80
C VAL A 471 -35.93 -17.34 -0.38
N ILE A 472 -36.39 -16.14 -0.05
CA ILE A 472 -36.24 -15.54 1.29
C ILE A 472 -37.01 -16.37 2.32
N VAL A 473 -38.25 -16.77 2.05
CA VAL A 473 -39.05 -17.60 2.96
C VAL A 473 -38.39 -18.96 3.19
N THR A 474 -37.89 -19.62 2.13
CA THR A 474 -37.16 -20.88 2.28
C THR A 474 -35.82 -20.72 3.01
N PHE A 475 -35.10 -19.62 2.79
CA PHE A 475 -33.87 -19.31 3.52
C PHE A 475 -34.13 -19.05 5.01
N VAL A 476 -35.10 -18.19 5.34
CA VAL A 476 -35.48 -17.88 6.72
C VAL A 476 -35.96 -19.13 7.44
N PHE A 477 -36.79 -19.95 6.79
CA PHE A 477 -37.21 -21.23 7.36
C PHE A 477 -36.02 -22.15 7.66
N ASN A 478 -35.08 -22.31 6.73
CA ASN A 478 -33.88 -23.12 6.95
C ASN A 478 -32.97 -22.55 8.05
N ALA A 479 -32.82 -21.23 8.12
CA ALA A 479 -32.03 -20.56 9.15
C ALA A 479 -32.65 -20.75 10.54
N LEU A 480 -33.97 -20.59 10.67
CA LEU A 480 -34.70 -20.83 11.91
C LEU A 480 -34.63 -22.31 12.32
N LEU A 481 -34.77 -23.23 11.37
CA LEU A 481 -34.62 -24.67 11.62
C LEU A 481 -33.19 -25.01 12.07
N PHE A 482 -32.18 -24.41 11.45
CA PHE A 482 -30.78 -24.59 11.84
C PHE A 482 -30.53 -24.09 13.27
N LEU A 483 -30.98 -22.87 13.59
CA LEU A 483 -30.86 -22.30 14.93
C LEU A 483 -31.59 -23.15 15.98
N PHE A 484 -32.79 -23.64 15.65
CA PHE A 484 -33.55 -24.53 16.52
C PHE A 484 -32.83 -25.86 16.77
N LEU A 485 -32.31 -26.52 15.73
CA LEU A 485 -31.58 -27.78 15.86
C LEU A 485 -30.24 -27.59 16.59
N ALA A 486 -29.52 -26.50 16.33
CA ALA A 486 -28.30 -26.14 17.02
C ALA A 486 -28.56 -25.92 18.52
N TYR A 487 -29.64 -25.21 18.87
CA TYR A 487 -30.05 -25.03 20.27
C TYR A 487 -30.37 -26.37 20.96
N GLN A 488 -31.11 -27.26 20.30
CA GLN A 488 -31.43 -28.58 20.85
C GLN A 488 -30.16 -29.44 21.08
N PHE A 489 -29.15 -29.31 20.22
CA PHE A 489 -27.89 -30.05 20.37
C PHE A 489 -26.97 -29.44 21.43
N PHE A 490 -26.65 -28.14 21.34
CA PHE A 490 -25.65 -27.51 22.19
C PHE A 490 -26.16 -27.22 23.61
N THR A 491 -27.41 -26.77 23.75
CA THR A 491 -27.98 -26.40 25.05
C THR A 491 -28.64 -27.59 25.74
N ARG A 492 -29.50 -28.33 25.02
CA ARG A 492 -30.28 -29.44 25.60
C ARG A 492 -29.56 -30.80 25.52
N ARG A 493 -28.40 -30.89 24.86
CA ARG A 493 -27.57 -32.10 24.70
C ARG A 493 -28.32 -33.30 24.08
N HIS A 494 -29.35 -33.04 23.26
CA HIS A 494 -30.08 -34.10 22.55
C HIS A 494 -29.33 -34.54 21.27
N LEU A 495 -28.83 -35.78 21.24
CA LEU A 495 -28.11 -36.36 20.09
C LEU A 495 -28.90 -36.31 18.78
N LEU A 496 -30.23 -36.49 18.82
CA LEU A 496 -31.09 -36.39 17.64
C LEU A 496 -31.03 -35.01 16.97
N GLY A 497 -30.85 -33.93 17.73
CA GLY A 497 -30.70 -32.58 17.19
C GLY A 497 -29.44 -32.44 16.32
N GLY A 498 -28.33 -33.05 16.76
CA GLY A 498 -27.08 -33.08 16.01
C GLY A 498 -27.18 -33.88 14.71
N ILE A 499 -27.84 -35.05 14.74
CA ILE A 499 -28.07 -35.89 13.54
C ILE A 499 -28.93 -35.15 12.52
N LEU A 500 -30.02 -34.51 12.95
CA LEU A 500 -30.89 -33.73 12.05
C LEU A 500 -30.19 -32.49 11.49
N LEU A 501 -29.31 -31.85 12.26
CA LEU A 501 -28.51 -30.72 11.79
C LEU A 501 -27.52 -31.14 10.70
N ALA A 502 -26.82 -32.27 10.90
CA ALA A 502 -25.94 -32.82 9.86
C ALA A 502 -26.72 -33.19 8.59
N LEU A 503 -27.89 -33.83 8.74
CA LEU A 503 -28.77 -34.15 7.62
C LEU A 503 -29.24 -32.90 6.87
N GLN A 504 -29.61 -31.84 7.57
CA GLN A 504 -30.02 -30.57 6.98
C GLN A 504 -28.92 -29.98 6.10
N ILE A 505 -27.67 -29.93 6.61
CA ILE A 505 -26.52 -29.40 5.85
C ILE A 505 -26.29 -30.24 4.59
N ILE A 506 -26.35 -31.57 4.69
CA ILE A 506 -26.18 -32.48 3.55
C ILE A 506 -27.27 -32.23 2.51
N VAL A 507 -28.54 -32.14 2.92
CA VAL A 507 -29.67 -31.89 2.00
C VAL A 507 -29.52 -30.55 1.29
N ILE A 508 -29.16 -29.47 2.00
CA ILE A 508 -28.92 -28.15 1.40
C ILE A 508 -27.75 -28.23 0.40
N GLY A 509 -26.66 -28.90 0.78
CA GLY A 509 -25.50 -29.11 -0.10
C GLY A 509 -25.86 -29.85 -1.38
N VAL A 510 -26.64 -30.93 -1.30
CA VAL A 510 -27.11 -31.71 -2.45
C VAL A 510 -28.01 -30.88 -3.36
N ILE A 511 -28.94 -30.09 -2.81
CA ILE A 511 -29.80 -29.21 -3.61
C ILE A 511 -28.96 -28.19 -4.38
N TYR A 512 -27.97 -27.57 -3.72
CA TYR A 512 -27.10 -26.58 -4.33
C TYR A 512 -26.22 -27.18 -5.43
N LEU A 513 -25.57 -28.33 -5.16
CA LEU A 513 -24.75 -29.05 -6.15
C LEU A 513 -25.59 -29.43 -7.38
N ARG A 514 -26.82 -29.93 -7.17
CA ARG A 514 -27.74 -30.27 -8.25
C ARG A 514 -28.12 -29.06 -9.10
N ASP A 515 -28.33 -27.88 -8.50
CA ASP A 515 -28.64 -26.66 -9.25
C ASP A 515 -27.45 -26.20 -10.12
N VAL A 516 -26.22 -26.28 -9.59
CA VAL A 516 -25.00 -25.95 -10.32
C VAL A 516 -24.79 -26.89 -11.52
N VAL A 517 -24.96 -28.21 -11.33
CA VAL A 517 -24.80 -29.20 -12.40
C VAL A 517 -25.82 -28.96 -13.53
N GLN A 518 -27.09 -28.72 -13.19
CA GLN A 518 -28.13 -28.41 -14.18
C GLN A 518 -27.79 -27.16 -15.01
N LYS A 519 -27.27 -26.11 -14.39
CA LYS A 519 -26.85 -24.89 -15.10
C LYS A 519 -25.66 -25.14 -16.03
N GLN A 520 -24.70 -25.96 -15.62
CA GLN A 520 -23.57 -26.32 -16.47
C GLN A 520 -23.99 -27.11 -17.71
N GLU A 521 -24.95 -28.03 -17.56
CA GLU A 521 -25.50 -28.81 -18.68
C GLU A 521 -26.18 -27.90 -19.71
N ILE A 522 -27.00 -26.94 -19.25
CA ILE A 522 -27.63 -25.93 -20.12
C ILE A 522 -26.58 -25.07 -20.83
N MET A 523 -25.57 -24.58 -20.10
CA MET A 523 -24.48 -23.77 -20.67
C MET A 523 -23.68 -24.54 -21.72
N LYS A 524 -23.45 -25.84 -21.50
CA LYS A 524 -22.79 -26.71 -22.48
C LYS A 524 -23.64 -26.82 -23.75
N GLY A 525 -24.96 -26.99 -23.61
CA GLY A 525 -25.84 -27.05 -24.77
C GLY A 525 -25.95 -25.74 -25.55
N ILE A 526 -26.01 -24.60 -24.85
CA ILE A 526 -25.94 -23.29 -25.50
C ILE A 526 -24.65 -23.16 -26.32
N ARG A 527 -23.51 -23.57 -25.76
CA ARG A 527 -22.22 -23.53 -26.49
C ARG A 527 -22.24 -24.37 -27.76
N GLN A 528 -22.75 -25.60 -27.71
CA GLN A 528 -22.81 -26.46 -28.89
C GLN A 528 -23.69 -25.88 -30.00
N ILE A 529 -24.84 -25.30 -29.64
CA ILE A 529 -25.72 -24.60 -30.60
C ILE A 529 -24.99 -23.40 -31.22
N THR A 530 -24.26 -22.61 -30.41
CA THR A 530 -23.51 -21.45 -30.93
C THR A 530 -22.28 -21.83 -31.77
N GLU A 531 -21.71 -23.02 -31.56
CA GLU A 531 -20.57 -23.56 -32.33
C GLU A 531 -21.01 -24.19 -33.68
N GLY A 532 -22.31 -24.22 -33.97
CA GLY A 532 -22.87 -24.60 -35.27
C GLY A 532 -23.65 -25.92 -35.28
N ASP A 533 -23.71 -26.66 -34.17
CA ASP A 533 -24.56 -27.84 -34.05
C ASP A 533 -25.98 -27.46 -33.63
N LEU A 534 -26.77 -27.03 -34.62
CA LEU A 534 -28.17 -26.66 -34.45
C LEU A 534 -29.09 -27.85 -34.16
N SER A 535 -28.59 -29.09 -34.31
CA SER A 535 -29.35 -30.31 -34.03
C SER A 535 -29.25 -30.74 -32.56
N TYR A 536 -28.29 -30.18 -31.83
CA TYR A 536 -28.05 -30.51 -30.44
C TYR A 536 -29.26 -30.13 -29.55
N LYS A 537 -29.70 -31.08 -28.73
CA LYS A 537 -30.77 -30.86 -27.74
C LYS A 537 -30.25 -31.11 -26.34
N ILE A 538 -30.54 -30.16 -25.45
CA ILE A 538 -30.30 -30.29 -24.01
C ILE A 538 -31.26 -31.35 -23.47
N SER A 539 -30.73 -32.33 -22.72
CA SER A 539 -31.54 -33.36 -22.07
C SER A 539 -32.43 -32.75 -20.98
N LEU A 540 -33.70 -33.15 -20.94
CA LEU A 540 -34.67 -32.68 -19.94
C LEU A 540 -34.83 -33.64 -18.74
N GLU A 541 -34.21 -34.81 -18.80
CA GLU A 541 -34.46 -35.92 -17.88
C GLU A 541 -33.97 -35.64 -16.45
N HIS A 542 -32.87 -34.89 -16.33
CA HIS A 542 -32.24 -34.55 -15.05
C HIS A 542 -32.44 -33.08 -14.63
N LEU A 543 -33.26 -32.35 -15.38
CA LEU A 543 -33.58 -30.94 -15.13
C LEU A 543 -34.89 -30.78 -14.38
N HIS A 544 -34.91 -29.86 -13.41
CA HIS A 544 -36.05 -29.63 -12.53
C HIS A 544 -36.49 -28.17 -12.51
N SER A 545 -37.78 -27.96 -12.23
CA SER A 545 -38.42 -26.65 -12.08
C SER A 545 -38.01 -25.64 -13.16
N ASP A 546 -37.17 -24.67 -12.80
CA ASP A 546 -36.85 -23.51 -13.63
C ASP A 546 -35.75 -23.84 -14.66
N SER A 547 -34.81 -24.72 -14.31
CA SER A 547 -33.76 -25.20 -15.23
C SER A 547 -34.35 -25.99 -16.39
N ARG A 548 -35.40 -26.77 -16.13
CA ARG A 548 -36.11 -27.49 -17.20
C ARG A 548 -36.79 -26.55 -18.19
N LYS A 549 -37.52 -25.54 -17.68
CA LYS A 549 -38.16 -24.52 -18.53
C LYS A 549 -37.14 -23.76 -19.36
N LEU A 550 -35.98 -23.46 -18.78
CA LEU A 550 -34.89 -22.80 -19.48
C LEU A 550 -34.34 -23.67 -20.61
N ALA A 551 -34.10 -24.95 -20.36
CA ALA A 551 -33.65 -25.88 -21.40
C ALA A 551 -34.69 -26.10 -22.50
N GLU A 552 -35.97 -26.18 -22.17
CA GLU A 552 -37.07 -26.25 -23.14
C GLU A 552 -37.08 -25.02 -24.06
N ALA A 553 -36.90 -23.82 -23.50
CA ALA A 553 -36.80 -22.58 -24.28
C ALA A 553 -35.57 -22.58 -25.20
N VAL A 554 -34.41 -23.03 -24.71
CA VAL A 554 -33.18 -23.12 -25.53
C VAL A 554 -33.34 -24.14 -26.66
N ASN A 555 -33.89 -25.32 -26.38
CA ASN A 555 -34.17 -26.33 -27.41
C ASN A 555 -35.13 -25.80 -28.49
N SER A 556 -36.17 -25.06 -28.09
CA SER A 556 -37.09 -24.43 -29.03
C SER A 556 -36.41 -23.37 -29.92
N ILE A 557 -35.45 -22.61 -29.38
CA ILE A 557 -34.63 -21.68 -30.16
C ILE A 557 -33.76 -22.44 -31.16
N GLY A 558 -33.11 -23.53 -30.73
CA GLY A 558 -32.32 -24.40 -31.60
C GLY A 558 -33.15 -24.96 -32.77
N ASP A 559 -34.33 -25.52 -32.47
CA ASP A 559 -35.26 -26.05 -33.47
C ASP A 559 -35.69 -24.96 -34.48
N SER A 560 -36.02 -23.76 -33.99
CA SER A 560 -36.41 -22.64 -34.86
C SER A 560 -35.27 -22.20 -35.79
N LEU A 561 -34.05 -22.16 -35.27
CA LEU A 561 -32.86 -21.77 -36.04
C LEU A 561 -32.50 -22.81 -37.09
N HIS A 562 -32.57 -24.10 -36.75
CA HIS A 562 -32.37 -25.21 -37.69
C HIS A 562 -33.35 -25.11 -38.88
N LEU A 563 -34.63 -24.88 -38.60
CA LEU A 563 -35.66 -24.72 -39.63
C LEU A 563 -35.37 -23.55 -40.58
N VAL A 564 -34.99 -22.39 -40.04
CA VAL A 564 -34.67 -21.19 -40.85
C VAL A 564 -33.47 -21.45 -41.76
N VAL A 565 -32.43 -22.13 -41.27
CA VAL A 565 -31.24 -22.46 -42.08
C VAL A 565 -31.59 -23.45 -43.20
N GLU A 566 -32.38 -24.48 -42.89
CA GLU A 566 -32.81 -25.48 -43.87
C GLU A 566 -33.70 -24.85 -44.96
N GLU A 567 -34.66 -23.99 -44.57
CA GLU A 567 -35.53 -23.27 -45.50
C GLU A 567 -34.72 -22.33 -46.41
N ASN A 568 -33.78 -21.57 -45.87
CA ASN A 568 -32.89 -20.73 -46.67
C ASN A 568 -32.07 -21.55 -47.68
N THR A 569 -31.51 -22.67 -47.25
CA THR A 569 -30.73 -23.55 -48.14
C THR A 569 -31.60 -24.13 -49.25
N LYS A 570 -32.83 -24.54 -48.94
CA LYS A 570 -33.80 -25.02 -49.92
C LYS A 570 -34.20 -23.92 -50.91
N ASN A 571 -34.46 -22.72 -50.41
CA ASN A 571 -34.80 -21.56 -51.25
C ASN A 571 -33.68 -21.20 -52.24
N GLU A 572 -32.42 -21.22 -51.80
CA GLU A 572 -31.28 -20.98 -52.69
C GLU A 572 -31.15 -22.05 -53.77
N ARG A 573 -31.32 -23.34 -53.43
CA ARG A 573 -31.34 -24.43 -54.43
C ARG A 573 -32.48 -24.25 -55.43
N MET A 574 -33.68 -23.92 -54.96
CA MET A 574 -34.86 -23.76 -55.81
C MET A 574 -34.72 -22.57 -56.78
N LYS A 575 -34.14 -21.45 -56.32
CA LYS A 575 -33.78 -20.31 -57.19
C LYS A 575 -32.82 -20.76 -58.29
N ALA A 576 -31.82 -21.59 -57.96
CA ALA A 576 -30.83 -22.01 -58.93
C ALA A 576 -31.35 -23.01 -59.97
N ASP A 577 -32.22 -23.93 -59.56
CA ASP A 577 -32.90 -24.87 -60.46
C ASP A 577 -33.83 -24.12 -61.43
N LEU A 578 -34.57 -23.12 -60.94
CA LEU A 578 -35.41 -22.26 -61.79
C LEU A 578 -34.58 -21.54 -62.85
N ILE A 579 -33.46 -20.92 -62.48
CA ILE A 579 -32.56 -20.24 -63.42
C ILE A 579 -32.03 -21.22 -64.47
N THR A 580 -31.65 -22.43 -64.04
CA THR A 580 -31.13 -23.47 -64.95
C THR A 580 -32.18 -23.89 -65.98
N ASN A 581 -33.43 -24.12 -65.54
CA ASN A 581 -34.53 -24.53 -66.42
C ASN A 581 -34.90 -23.44 -67.42
N VAL A 582 -35.10 -22.20 -66.96
CA VAL A 582 -35.43 -21.05 -67.82
C VAL A 582 -34.35 -20.84 -68.89
N SER A 583 -33.08 -21.00 -68.51
CA SER A 583 -31.97 -20.82 -69.43
C SER A 583 -31.90 -21.90 -70.52
N HIS A 584 -32.27 -23.14 -70.21
CA HIS A 584 -32.39 -24.21 -71.21
C HIS A 584 -33.46 -23.86 -72.26
N ASP A 585 -34.59 -23.33 -71.81
CA ASP A 585 -35.70 -22.93 -72.68
C ASP A 585 -35.36 -21.71 -73.54
N ILE A 586 -34.42 -20.85 -73.12
CA ILE A 586 -33.88 -19.74 -73.94
C ILE A 586 -32.85 -20.24 -74.96
N LYS A 587 -32.01 -21.22 -74.62
CA LYS A 587 -30.93 -21.72 -75.48
C LYS A 587 -31.46 -22.35 -76.78
N THR A 588 -32.58 -23.06 -76.70
CA THR A 588 -33.20 -23.78 -77.82
C THR A 588 -33.63 -22.84 -78.96
N PRO A 589 -34.51 -21.83 -78.74
CA PRO A 589 -34.92 -20.90 -79.80
C PRO A 589 -33.75 -20.06 -80.32
N LEU A 590 -32.78 -19.73 -79.47
CA LEU A 590 -31.61 -18.96 -79.87
C LEU A 590 -30.69 -19.72 -80.82
N THR A 591 -30.54 -21.02 -80.62
CA THR A 591 -29.80 -21.89 -81.53
C THR A 591 -30.47 -21.92 -82.91
N SER A 592 -31.80 -21.93 -82.95
CA SER A 592 -32.55 -21.81 -84.20
C SER A 592 -32.35 -20.46 -84.89
N ILE A 593 -32.38 -19.34 -84.15
CA ILE A 593 -32.12 -18.00 -84.70
C ILE A 593 -30.73 -17.93 -85.33
N LEU A 594 -29.70 -18.40 -84.62
CA LEU A 594 -28.32 -18.44 -85.14
C LEU A 594 -28.21 -19.28 -86.41
N ASN A 595 -28.88 -20.44 -86.45
CA ASN A 595 -28.86 -21.30 -87.64
C ASN A 595 -29.49 -20.59 -88.86
N TYR A 596 -30.63 -19.94 -88.69
CA TYR A 596 -31.26 -19.18 -89.78
C TYR A 596 -30.41 -17.99 -90.23
N VAL A 597 -29.76 -17.28 -89.30
CA VAL A 597 -28.82 -16.21 -89.65
C VAL A 597 -27.64 -16.76 -90.45
N ASN A 598 -27.07 -17.90 -90.05
CA ASN A 598 -25.99 -18.56 -90.79
C ASN A 598 -26.42 -19.00 -92.20
N LEU A 599 -27.62 -19.58 -92.34
CA LEU A 599 -28.18 -19.97 -93.64
C LEU A 599 -28.35 -18.74 -94.54
N MET A 600 -28.90 -17.63 -94.02
CA MET A 600 -29.05 -16.38 -94.78
C MET A 600 -27.71 -15.76 -95.18
N LYS A 601 -26.64 -15.91 -94.38
CA LYS A 601 -25.29 -15.47 -94.78
C LYS A 601 -24.71 -16.33 -95.91
N MET A 602 -25.00 -17.63 -95.94
CA MET A 602 -24.56 -18.54 -97.00
C MET A 602 -25.17 -18.18 -98.37
N GLU A 603 -26.36 -17.59 -98.39
CA GLU A 603 -27.02 -17.11 -99.62
C GLU A 603 -26.37 -15.86 -100.24
N LYS A 604 -25.37 -15.24 -99.58
CA LYS A 604 -24.60 -14.07 -100.06
C LYS A 604 -25.49 -12.95 -100.62
N PRO A 605 -26.33 -12.30 -99.79
CA PRO A 605 -27.22 -11.24 -100.27
C PRO A 605 -26.44 -10.08 -100.90
N GLU A 606 -26.87 -9.61 -102.07
CA GLU A 606 -26.19 -8.54 -102.84
C GLU A 606 -26.28 -7.16 -102.16
N SER A 607 -27.25 -6.95 -101.26
CA SER A 607 -27.45 -5.71 -100.53
C SER A 607 -26.50 -5.60 -99.33
N GLU A 608 -25.62 -4.60 -99.36
CA GLU A 608 -24.74 -4.23 -98.25
C GLU A 608 -25.52 -3.96 -96.94
N ARG A 609 -26.73 -3.39 -97.04
CA ARG A 609 -27.62 -3.20 -95.88
C ARG A 609 -28.09 -4.52 -95.28
N MET A 610 -28.38 -5.52 -96.11
CA MET A 610 -28.82 -6.84 -95.64
C MET A 610 -27.68 -7.60 -94.96
N GLN A 611 -26.46 -7.52 -95.52
CA GLN A 611 -25.27 -8.08 -94.89
C GLN A 611 -25.01 -7.44 -93.51
N ASN A 612 -25.15 -6.13 -93.39
CA ASN A 612 -25.05 -5.43 -92.11
C ASN A 612 -26.12 -5.87 -91.11
N TYR A 613 -27.39 -6.04 -91.52
CA TYR A 613 -28.44 -6.55 -90.65
C TYR A 613 -28.18 -7.99 -90.17
N LEU A 614 -27.71 -8.87 -91.05
CA LEU A 614 -27.35 -10.24 -90.69
C LEU A 614 -26.18 -10.29 -89.70
N ASN A 615 -25.17 -9.44 -89.90
CA ASN A 615 -24.05 -9.32 -88.97
C ASN A 615 -24.53 -8.84 -87.57
N VAL A 616 -25.41 -7.83 -87.52
CA VAL A 616 -25.98 -7.37 -86.25
C VAL A 616 -26.83 -8.45 -85.57
N LEU A 617 -27.69 -9.17 -86.32
CA LEU A 617 -28.51 -10.24 -85.77
C LEU A 617 -27.68 -11.41 -85.24
N GLU A 618 -26.60 -11.77 -85.95
CA GLU A 618 -25.63 -12.77 -85.51
C GLU A 618 -24.96 -12.34 -84.20
N GLU A 619 -24.39 -11.14 -84.16
CA GLU A 619 -23.72 -10.57 -82.99
C GLU A 619 -24.65 -10.55 -81.76
N LYS A 620 -25.89 -10.03 -81.92
CA LYS A 620 -26.85 -9.97 -80.80
C LYS A 620 -27.32 -11.35 -80.36
N SER A 621 -27.48 -12.30 -81.28
CA SER A 621 -27.87 -13.67 -80.93
C SER A 621 -26.75 -14.44 -80.24
N GLN A 622 -25.50 -14.30 -80.70
CA GLN A 622 -24.33 -14.88 -80.04
C GLN A 622 -24.14 -14.27 -78.65
N ARG A 623 -24.32 -12.95 -78.50
CA ARG A 623 -24.25 -12.26 -77.21
C ARG A 623 -25.31 -12.77 -76.24
N LEU A 624 -26.56 -12.95 -76.67
CA LEU A 624 -27.60 -13.51 -75.82
C LEU A 624 -27.26 -14.93 -75.37
N ARG A 625 -26.63 -15.73 -76.24
CA ARG A 625 -26.26 -17.12 -75.95
C ARG A 625 -25.22 -17.15 -74.84
N GLN A 626 -24.20 -16.31 -74.95
CA GLN A 626 -23.16 -16.18 -73.93
C GLN A 626 -23.74 -15.72 -72.59
N LEU A 627 -24.65 -14.74 -72.59
CA LEU A 627 -25.31 -14.26 -71.36
C LEU A 627 -26.10 -15.35 -70.66
N THR A 628 -26.86 -16.15 -71.42
CA THR A 628 -27.62 -17.27 -70.87
C THR A 628 -26.70 -18.35 -70.31
N GLU A 629 -25.60 -18.67 -71.01
CA GLU A 629 -24.61 -19.64 -70.53
C GLU A 629 -23.89 -19.16 -69.25
N ASP A 630 -23.46 -17.89 -69.19
CA ASP A 630 -22.85 -17.27 -68.00
C ASP A 630 -23.81 -17.26 -66.80
N LEU A 631 -25.11 -16.99 -67.03
CA LEU A 631 -26.13 -16.95 -65.98
C LEU A 631 -26.35 -18.34 -65.35
N VAL A 632 -26.43 -19.39 -66.17
CA VAL A 632 -26.54 -20.77 -65.68
C VAL A 632 -25.31 -21.15 -64.89
N GLU A 633 -24.14 -20.83 -65.40
CA GLU A 633 -22.88 -21.13 -64.74
C GLU A 633 -22.79 -20.42 -63.37
N ALA A 634 -23.05 -19.12 -63.32
CA ALA A 634 -23.06 -18.35 -62.07
C ALA A 634 -24.09 -18.89 -61.06
N SER A 635 -25.28 -19.29 -61.53
CA SER A 635 -26.33 -19.87 -60.70
C SER A 635 -25.93 -21.22 -60.09
N ARG A 636 -25.37 -22.13 -60.89
CA ARG A 636 -24.88 -23.45 -60.42
C ARG A 636 -23.74 -23.33 -59.42
N ILE A 637 -22.83 -22.39 -59.68
CA ILE A 637 -21.73 -22.06 -58.77
C ILE A 637 -22.27 -21.52 -57.44
N SER A 638 -23.22 -20.58 -57.47
CA SER A 638 -23.83 -19.97 -56.28
C SER A 638 -24.56 -20.96 -55.36
N SER A 639 -25.21 -21.94 -55.96
CA SER A 639 -26.04 -22.93 -55.27
C SER A 639 -25.24 -24.13 -54.74
N GLY A 640 -23.94 -24.17 -55.02
CA GLY A 640 -23.08 -25.32 -54.74
C GLY A 640 -23.39 -26.54 -55.62
N ASN A 641 -24.21 -26.39 -56.67
CA ASN A 641 -24.59 -27.47 -57.57
C ASN A 641 -23.57 -27.63 -58.73
N ILE A 642 -22.28 -27.66 -58.37
CA ILE A 642 -21.15 -27.84 -59.29
C ILE A 642 -20.26 -28.97 -58.78
N THR A 643 -19.91 -29.90 -59.67
CA THR A 643 -18.94 -30.96 -59.39
C THR A 643 -17.57 -30.54 -59.94
N LEU A 644 -16.56 -30.55 -59.09
CA LEU A 644 -15.18 -30.22 -59.46
C LEU A 644 -14.35 -31.50 -59.65
N GLN A 645 -13.56 -31.56 -60.72
CA GLN A 645 -12.58 -32.61 -60.97
C GLN A 645 -11.17 -32.09 -60.65
N MET A 646 -10.84 -32.06 -59.35
CA MET A 646 -9.54 -31.56 -58.88
C MET A 646 -8.39 -32.47 -59.33
N THR A 647 -7.47 -31.93 -60.11
CA THR A 647 -6.29 -32.63 -60.64
C THR A 647 -5.05 -31.74 -60.52
N ARG A 648 -3.85 -32.33 -60.67
CA ARG A 648 -2.59 -31.58 -60.67
C ARG A 648 -2.41 -30.87 -62.01
N ILE A 649 -2.39 -29.54 -62.00
CA ILE A 649 -2.28 -28.70 -63.19
C ILE A 649 -0.99 -27.87 -63.13
N ASN A 650 -0.19 -27.92 -64.19
CA ASN A 650 0.94 -26.99 -64.37
C ASN A 650 0.37 -25.62 -64.74
N PHE A 651 0.34 -24.70 -63.77
CA PHE A 651 -0.30 -23.41 -63.93
C PHE A 651 0.47 -22.50 -64.88
N VAL A 652 1.79 -22.62 -64.94
CA VAL A 652 2.65 -21.85 -65.87
C VAL A 652 2.29 -22.17 -67.33
N GLU A 653 2.15 -23.45 -67.67
CA GLU A 653 1.77 -23.90 -69.02
C GLU A 653 0.37 -23.41 -69.40
N LEU A 654 -0.60 -23.49 -68.47
CA LEU A 654 -1.96 -23.02 -68.71
C LEU A 654 -2.00 -21.52 -69.01
N ILE A 655 -1.20 -20.70 -68.29
CA ILE A 655 -1.10 -19.28 -68.58
C ILE A 655 -0.46 -19.03 -69.95
N TYR A 656 0.60 -19.76 -70.32
CA TYR A 656 1.21 -19.63 -71.65
C TYR A 656 0.24 -19.99 -72.78
N GLN A 657 -0.51 -21.08 -72.64
CA GLN A 657 -1.51 -21.49 -73.63
C GLN A 657 -2.58 -20.42 -73.79
N THR A 658 -3.10 -19.90 -72.67
CA THR A 658 -4.12 -18.85 -72.69
C THR A 658 -3.59 -17.55 -73.28
N ALA A 659 -2.34 -17.16 -72.96
CA ALA A 659 -1.71 -15.99 -73.55
C ALA A 659 -1.57 -16.10 -75.07
N GLY A 660 -1.26 -17.29 -75.59
CA GLY A 660 -1.21 -17.55 -77.04
C GLY A 660 -2.56 -17.36 -77.73
N GLU A 661 -3.66 -17.82 -77.12
CA GLU A 661 -5.02 -17.67 -77.65
C GLU A 661 -5.50 -16.21 -77.71
N PHE A 662 -4.96 -15.35 -76.85
CA PHE A 662 -5.35 -13.93 -76.76
C PHE A 662 -4.40 -12.97 -77.47
N ASN A 663 -3.30 -13.47 -78.06
CA ASN A 663 -2.29 -12.63 -78.69
C ASN A 663 -2.87 -11.78 -79.83
N GLU A 664 -3.65 -12.37 -80.74
CA GLU A 664 -4.30 -11.63 -81.84
C GLU A 664 -5.26 -10.54 -81.34
N LYS A 665 -5.99 -10.81 -80.24
CA LYS A 665 -6.92 -9.83 -79.65
C LYS A 665 -6.20 -8.66 -79.00
N PHE A 666 -5.04 -8.91 -78.39
CA PHE A 666 -4.21 -7.88 -77.77
C PHE A 666 -3.49 -7.05 -78.85
N GLU A 667 -2.99 -7.69 -79.91
CA GLU A 667 -2.40 -7.02 -81.08
C GLU A 667 -3.41 -6.12 -81.80
N ALA A 668 -4.67 -6.54 -81.92
CA ALA A 668 -5.73 -5.71 -82.52
C ALA A 668 -5.99 -4.38 -81.79
N LYS A 669 -5.53 -4.24 -80.53
CA LYS A 669 -5.58 -3.01 -79.72
C LYS A 669 -4.20 -2.41 -79.43
N ASP A 670 -3.15 -2.90 -80.09
CA ASP A 670 -1.75 -2.53 -79.86
C ASP A 670 -1.32 -2.66 -78.38
N LEU A 671 -1.83 -3.66 -77.67
CA LEU A 671 -1.46 -3.92 -76.27
C LEU A 671 -0.12 -4.67 -76.20
N THR A 672 0.82 -4.15 -75.42
CA THR A 672 2.12 -4.80 -75.19
C THR A 672 2.08 -5.69 -73.95
N THR A 673 2.11 -7.00 -74.12
CA THR A 673 2.11 -7.96 -72.99
C THR A 673 3.51 -8.12 -72.40
N ILE A 674 3.64 -7.87 -71.09
CA ILE A 674 4.86 -8.09 -70.31
C ILE A 674 4.64 -9.29 -69.39
N THR A 675 5.22 -10.42 -69.76
CA THR A 675 5.04 -11.70 -69.05
C THR A 675 6.25 -12.01 -68.18
N LYS A 676 6.03 -12.17 -66.86
CA LYS A 676 7.04 -12.59 -65.88
C LYS A 676 6.53 -13.83 -65.15
N LEU A 677 6.82 -15.01 -65.70
CA LEU A 677 6.46 -16.30 -65.12
C LEU A 677 7.73 -17.05 -64.63
N PRO A 678 7.63 -17.91 -63.60
CA PRO A 678 8.74 -18.76 -63.17
C PRO A 678 9.19 -19.68 -64.31
N LYS A 679 10.49 -19.99 -64.35
CA LYS A 679 11.04 -20.96 -65.31
C LYS A 679 10.74 -22.41 -64.93
N GLU A 680 10.47 -22.66 -63.65
CA GLU A 680 10.13 -23.96 -63.10
C GLU A 680 8.61 -24.20 -63.20
N SER A 681 8.20 -25.46 -63.28
CA SER A 681 6.78 -25.81 -63.29
C SER A 681 6.15 -25.50 -61.92
N VAL A 682 4.99 -24.84 -61.94
CA VAL A 682 4.23 -24.52 -60.73
C VAL A 682 2.94 -25.32 -60.77
N VAL A 683 2.78 -26.26 -59.85
CA VAL A 683 1.65 -27.20 -59.84
C VAL A 683 0.64 -26.82 -58.75
N ILE A 684 -0.63 -26.72 -59.14
CA ILE A 684 -1.77 -26.49 -58.23
C ILE A 684 -2.80 -27.64 -58.33
N MET A 685 -3.55 -27.86 -57.26
CA MET A 685 -4.73 -28.73 -57.29
C MET A 685 -5.92 -27.90 -57.75
N ALA A 686 -6.38 -28.11 -58.99
CA ALA A 686 -7.51 -27.38 -59.57
C ALA A 686 -8.26 -28.23 -60.60
N ASP A 687 -9.49 -27.85 -60.92
CA ASP A 687 -10.19 -28.38 -62.09
C ASP A 687 -9.71 -27.63 -63.34
N GLY A 688 -9.04 -28.34 -64.25
CA GLY A 688 -8.40 -27.76 -65.44
C GLY A 688 -9.34 -26.89 -66.29
N ARG A 689 -10.61 -27.29 -66.47
CA ARG A 689 -11.58 -26.51 -67.25
C ARG A 689 -12.01 -25.25 -66.50
N ARG A 690 -12.18 -25.35 -65.18
CA ARG A 690 -12.64 -24.22 -64.35
C ARG A 690 -11.54 -23.20 -64.14
N ILE A 691 -10.30 -23.62 -63.92
CA ILE A 691 -9.19 -22.69 -63.78
C ILE A 691 -8.86 -22.00 -65.12
N TRP A 692 -8.96 -22.71 -66.25
CA TRP A 692 -8.88 -22.07 -67.57
C TRP A 692 -9.97 -21.01 -67.73
N ARG A 693 -11.23 -21.31 -67.34
CA ARG A 693 -12.34 -20.34 -67.38
C ARG A 693 -12.10 -19.11 -66.49
N VAL A 694 -11.46 -19.27 -65.33
CA VAL A 694 -11.03 -18.16 -64.47
C VAL A 694 -10.06 -17.27 -65.23
N VAL A 695 -8.99 -17.84 -65.79
CA VAL A 695 -7.95 -17.09 -66.52
C VAL A 695 -8.54 -16.44 -67.78
N GLU A 696 -9.37 -17.16 -68.53
CA GLU A 696 -10.07 -16.68 -69.72
C GLU A 696 -10.92 -15.44 -69.40
N ASN A 697 -11.66 -15.45 -68.29
CA ASN A 697 -12.44 -14.29 -67.86
C ASN A 697 -11.56 -13.06 -67.57
N LEU A 698 -10.38 -13.26 -67.01
CA LEU A 698 -9.43 -12.18 -66.75
C LEU A 698 -8.81 -11.63 -68.04
N TYR A 699 -8.37 -12.49 -68.95
CA TYR A 699 -7.81 -12.08 -70.24
C TYR A 699 -8.86 -11.39 -71.13
N ASN A 700 -10.10 -11.88 -71.14
CA ASN A 700 -11.21 -11.19 -71.83
C ASN A 700 -11.52 -9.83 -71.19
N ASN A 701 -11.39 -9.69 -69.87
CA ASN A 701 -11.56 -8.40 -69.20
C ASN A 701 -10.50 -7.40 -69.69
N VAL A 702 -9.23 -7.82 -69.74
CA VAL A 702 -8.14 -7.00 -70.29
C VAL A 702 -8.39 -6.63 -71.75
N ALA A 703 -8.73 -7.59 -72.62
CA ALA A 703 -8.98 -7.32 -74.03
C ALA A 703 -10.08 -6.26 -74.24
N LYS A 704 -11.11 -6.28 -73.40
CA LYS A 704 -12.27 -5.39 -73.52
C LYS A 704 -12.00 -4.00 -72.97
N TYR A 705 -11.39 -3.89 -71.80
CA TYR A 705 -11.35 -2.65 -71.04
C TYR A 705 -9.98 -1.98 -70.96
N ALA A 706 -8.91 -2.63 -71.41
CA ALA A 706 -7.59 -2.01 -71.43
C ALA A 706 -7.52 -0.87 -72.46
N MET A 707 -6.86 0.23 -72.06
CA MET A 707 -6.57 1.37 -72.92
C MET A 707 -5.64 0.93 -74.06
N ALA A 708 -5.97 1.27 -75.31
CA ALA A 708 -5.15 0.95 -76.48
C ALA A 708 -3.73 1.52 -76.36
N HIS A 709 -2.75 0.87 -76.99
CA HIS A 709 -1.32 1.25 -76.95
C HIS A 709 -0.66 1.21 -75.56
N THR A 710 -1.24 0.51 -74.58
CA THR A 710 -0.67 0.36 -73.24
C THR A 710 -0.10 -1.03 -72.97
N ARG A 711 0.43 -1.25 -71.76
CA ARG A 711 1.05 -2.51 -71.35
C ARG A 711 0.11 -3.33 -70.48
N VAL A 712 0.14 -4.64 -70.67
CA VAL A 712 -0.53 -5.63 -69.83
C VAL A 712 0.54 -6.42 -69.08
N TYR A 713 0.51 -6.41 -67.75
CA TYR A 713 1.47 -7.16 -66.94
C TYR A 713 0.85 -8.49 -66.50
N VAL A 714 1.48 -9.59 -66.89
CA VAL A 714 1.09 -10.94 -66.46
C VAL A 714 2.22 -11.52 -65.64
N THR A 715 2.02 -11.65 -64.33
CA THR A 715 3.07 -12.06 -63.39
C THR A 715 2.64 -13.28 -62.59
N MET A 716 3.58 -14.18 -62.32
CA MET A 716 3.37 -15.28 -61.39
C MET A 716 4.59 -15.41 -60.48
N GLU A 717 4.37 -15.49 -59.18
CA GLU A 717 5.42 -15.64 -58.19
C GLU A 717 5.03 -16.73 -57.18
N THR A 718 6.03 -17.45 -56.67
CA THR A 718 5.85 -18.46 -55.63
C THR A 718 6.40 -17.92 -54.31
N SER A 719 5.58 -17.98 -53.26
CA SER A 719 5.95 -17.53 -51.92
C SER A 719 5.23 -18.37 -50.87
N GLU A 720 5.93 -18.78 -49.81
CA GLU A 720 5.32 -19.43 -48.62
C GLU A 720 4.34 -20.58 -48.94
N GLN A 721 4.75 -21.54 -49.79
CA GLN A 721 3.93 -22.68 -50.25
C GLN A 721 2.66 -22.31 -51.05
N LYS A 722 2.60 -21.09 -51.58
CA LYS A 722 1.51 -20.62 -52.43
C LYS A 722 2.06 -20.11 -53.77
N VAL A 723 1.23 -20.18 -54.79
CA VAL A 723 1.43 -19.47 -56.06
C VAL A 723 0.51 -18.27 -56.10
N ILE A 724 1.06 -17.12 -56.48
CA ILE A 724 0.35 -15.86 -56.67
C ILE A 724 0.44 -15.51 -58.15
N PHE A 725 -0.70 -15.56 -58.83
CA PHE A 725 -0.85 -15.11 -60.21
C PHE A 725 -1.53 -13.74 -60.22
N SER A 726 -1.01 -12.80 -60.99
CA SER A 726 -1.58 -11.47 -61.14
C SER A 726 -1.58 -11.01 -62.59
N ILE A 727 -2.67 -10.36 -63.00
CA ILE A 727 -2.81 -9.70 -64.29
C ILE A 727 -3.25 -8.25 -64.07
N LYS A 728 -2.54 -7.32 -64.73
CA LYS A 728 -2.74 -5.88 -64.55
C LYS A 728 -2.83 -5.17 -65.89
N ASN A 729 -3.74 -4.20 -65.99
CA ASN A 729 -3.87 -3.32 -67.14
C ASN A 729 -4.25 -1.91 -66.70
N ILE A 730 -4.00 -0.94 -67.57
CA ILE A 730 -4.54 0.42 -67.45
C ILE A 730 -5.91 0.41 -68.15
N SER A 731 -6.96 0.86 -67.47
CA SER A 731 -8.31 0.90 -68.01
C SER A 731 -8.49 2.08 -68.98
N GLU A 732 -9.27 1.88 -70.05
CA GLU A 732 -9.59 2.92 -71.04
C GLU A 732 -10.49 4.02 -70.47
N GLN A 733 -11.36 3.66 -69.54
CA GLN A 733 -12.26 4.58 -68.83
C GLN A 733 -11.86 4.66 -67.35
N PRO A 734 -12.08 5.82 -66.70
CA PRO A 734 -11.83 5.98 -65.28
C PRO A 734 -12.58 4.94 -64.44
N LEU A 735 -11.88 4.32 -63.48
CA LEU A 735 -12.49 3.34 -62.58
C LEU A 735 -13.12 4.07 -61.38
N HIS A 736 -14.45 4.18 -61.38
CA HIS A 736 -15.23 4.69 -60.27
C HIS A 736 -15.88 3.53 -59.49
N GLY A 737 -15.79 3.55 -58.15
CA GLY A 737 -16.37 2.54 -57.27
C GLY A 737 -15.31 1.77 -56.45
N SER A 738 -15.78 0.85 -55.60
CA SER A 738 -14.91 0.00 -54.79
C SER A 738 -14.54 -1.31 -55.51
N ALA A 739 -13.40 -1.90 -55.14
CA ALA A 739 -13.00 -3.21 -55.68
C ALA A 739 -14.03 -4.31 -55.38
N ALA A 740 -14.78 -4.19 -54.28
CA ALA A 740 -15.85 -5.12 -53.92
C ALA A 740 -17.04 -5.03 -54.89
N GLU A 741 -17.45 -3.81 -55.26
CA GLU A 741 -18.53 -3.57 -56.22
C GLU A 741 -18.24 -4.20 -57.58
N LEU A 742 -16.99 -4.15 -58.07
CA LEU A 742 -16.60 -4.75 -59.35
C LEU A 742 -16.67 -6.28 -59.38
N THR A 743 -16.72 -6.93 -58.21
CA THR A 743 -16.88 -8.39 -58.09
C THR A 743 -18.33 -8.84 -57.88
N GLU A 744 -19.27 -7.91 -57.67
CA GLU A 744 -20.69 -8.23 -57.54
C GLU A 744 -21.31 -8.73 -58.86
N ARG A 745 -22.41 -9.48 -58.75
CA ARG A 745 -23.13 -9.99 -59.92
C ARG A 745 -23.80 -8.85 -60.67
N PHE A 746 -23.64 -8.83 -61.99
CA PHE A 746 -24.16 -7.80 -62.89
C PHE A 746 -23.54 -6.42 -62.67
N ALA A 747 -22.51 -6.31 -61.84
CA ALA A 747 -21.80 -5.06 -61.67
C ALA A 747 -21.08 -4.65 -62.95
N ARG A 748 -21.20 -3.36 -63.27
CA ARG A 748 -20.50 -2.67 -64.35
C ARG A 748 -20.11 -1.29 -63.81
N GLY A 749 -18.94 -0.78 -64.16
CA GLY A 749 -18.57 0.59 -63.81
C GLY A 749 -19.61 1.56 -64.38
N ASP A 750 -20.00 2.60 -63.63
CA ASP A 750 -21.15 3.47 -63.93
C ASP A 750 -21.12 4.08 -65.35
N GLU A 751 -19.94 4.29 -65.93
CA GLU A 751 -19.75 4.84 -67.28
C GLU A 751 -19.60 3.78 -68.40
N SER A 752 -19.40 2.49 -68.06
CA SER A 752 -19.19 1.41 -69.05
C SER A 752 -20.50 0.81 -69.60
N ARG A 753 -21.64 1.54 -69.49
CA ARG A 753 -22.97 1.05 -69.89
C ARG A 753 -23.13 0.80 -71.39
N THR A 754 -22.26 1.39 -72.21
CA THR A 754 -22.25 1.26 -73.68
C THR A 754 -21.38 0.10 -74.19
N THR A 755 -20.49 -0.46 -73.37
CA THR A 755 -19.59 -1.58 -73.74
C THR A 755 -20.20 -2.98 -73.53
N GLU A 756 -19.75 -3.96 -74.31
CA GLU A 756 -20.28 -5.33 -74.30
C GLU A 756 -19.74 -6.20 -73.14
N GLY A 757 -20.61 -6.56 -72.18
CA GLY A 757 -20.28 -7.53 -71.13
C GLY A 757 -21.50 -7.97 -70.31
N SER A 758 -21.43 -9.18 -69.72
CA SER A 758 -22.50 -9.73 -68.87
C SER A 758 -22.52 -9.14 -67.46
N GLY A 759 -21.38 -8.62 -66.98
CA GLY A 759 -21.18 -8.27 -65.57
C GLY A 759 -21.08 -9.51 -64.66
N LEU A 760 -20.93 -10.71 -65.24
CA LEU A 760 -20.83 -11.96 -64.49
C LEU A 760 -19.41 -12.52 -64.44
N GLY A 761 -18.54 -12.18 -65.40
CA GLY A 761 -17.22 -12.79 -65.56
C GLY A 761 -16.32 -12.72 -64.32
N LEU A 762 -16.19 -11.56 -63.67
CA LEU A 762 -15.37 -11.42 -62.45
C LEU A 762 -15.99 -12.18 -61.27
N SER A 763 -17.32 -12.14 -61.12
CA SER A 763 -18.01 -12.90 -60.07
C SER A 763 -17.90 -14.43 -60.27
N ILE A 764 -17.89 -14.91 -61.54
CA ILE A 764 -17.66 -16.32 -61.87
C ILE A 764 -16.21 -16.68 -61.54
N ALA A 765 -15.24 -15.85 -61.95
CA ALA A 765 -13.82 -16.07 -61.67
C ALA A 765 -13.52 -16.12 -60.16
N GLN A 766 -14.09 -15.19 -59.38
CA GLN A 766 -13.98 -15.16 -57.93
C GLN A 766 -14.57 -16.43 -57.30
N ASN A 767 -15.82 -16.77 -57.62
CA ASN A 767 -16.47 -17.92 -57.01
C ASN A 767 -15.79 -19.25 -57.40
N LEU A 768 -15.38 -19.43 -58.65
CA LEU A 768 -14.63 -20.63 -59.06
C LEU A 768 -13.30 -20.74 -58.33
N THR A 769 -12.58 -19.63 -58.17
CA THR A 769 -11.33 -19.59 -57.40
C THR A 769 -11.56 -20.00 -55.95
N THR A 770 -12.57 -19.42 -55.30
CA THR A 770 -12.92 -19.72 -53.90
C THR A 770 -13.35 -21.17 -53.70
N ILE A 771 -14.20 -21.72 -54.57
CA ILE A 771 -14.65 -23.12 -54.46
C ILE A 771 -13.50 -24.11 -54.73
N MET A 772 -12.53 -23.74 -55.56
CA MET A 772 -11.29 -24.53 -55.75
C MET A 772 -10.27 -24.35 -54.61
N GLY A 773 -10.59 -23.57 -53.57
CA GLY A 773 -9.72 -23.38 -52.40
C GLY A 773 -8.65 -22.30 -52.55
N GLY A 774 -8.75 -21.44 -53.57
CA GLY A 774 -7.90 -20.27 -53.74
C GLY A 774 -8.51 -18.98 -53.19
N THR A 775 -7.75 -17.88 -53.23
CA THR A 775 -8.24 -16.53 -52.95
C THR A 775 -8.21 -15.67 -54.21
N PHE A 776 -9.17 -14.77 -54.35
CA PHE A 776 -9.32 -13.86 -55.48
C PHE A 776 -9.46 -12.43 -54.96
N GLU A 777 -8.55 -11.55 -55.35
CA GLU A 777 -8.48 -10.18 -54.88
C GLU A 777 -8.44 -9.21 -56.07
N VAL A 778 -9.23 -8.15 -56.00
CA VAL A 778 -9.23 -7.05 -56.96
C VAL A 778 -8.63 -5.83 -56.28
N THR A 779 -7.71 -5.17 -56.97
CA THR A 779 -7.02 -3.97 -56.50
C THR A 779 -7.14 -2.88 -57.56
N LEU A 780 -7.49 -1.67 -57.12
CA LEU A 780 -7.66 -0.49 -57.94
C LEU A 780 -6.67 0.57 -57.44
N ASP A 781 -5.85 1.12 -58.33
CA ASP A 781 -4.95 2.24 -58.04
C ASP A 781 -5.06 3.27 -59.17
N GLY A 782 -5.95 4.24 -58.99
CA GLY A 782 -6.40 5.11 -60.07
C GLY A 782 -7.01 4.29 -61.22
N ASP A 783 -6.44 4.43 -62.42
CA ASP A 783 -6.88 3.69 -63.62
C ASP A 783 -6.21 2.31 -63.75
N LEU A 784 -5.33 1.93 -62.81
CA LEU A 784 -4.71 0.60 -62.80
C LEU A 784 -5.69 -0.41 -62.21
N PHE A 785 -6.11 -1.36 -63.04
CA PHE A 785 -6.87 -2.53 -62.63
C PHE A 785 -5.92 -3.72 -62.46
N SER A 786 -5.99 -4.38 -61.30
CA SER A 786 -5.16 -5.54 -60.99
C SER A 786 -5.96 -6.61 -60.28
N VAL A 787 -5.93 -7.82 -60.82
CA VAL A 787 -6.51 -9.01 -60.19
C VAL A 787 -5.40 -9.93 -59.74
N THR A 788 -5.50 -10.43 -58.51
CA THR A 788 -4.55 -11.36 -57.90
C THR A 788 -5.30 -12.62 -57.48
N ILE A 789 -4.79 -13.78 -57.91
CA ILE A 789 -5.28 -15.10 -57.56
C ILE A 789 -4.20 -15.86 -56.81
N THR A 790 -4.54 -16.44 -55.66
CA THR A 790 -3.61 -17.22 -54.86
C THR A 790 -4.11 -18.65 -54.67
N PHE A 791 -3.27 -19.63 -54.94
CA PHE A 791 -3.54 -21.05 -54.67
C PHE A 791 -2.41 -21.67 -53.82
N PRO A 792 -2.72 -22.66 -52.97
CA PRO A 792 -1.69 -23.51 -52.36
C PRO A 792 -1.00 -24.37 -53.45
N LEU A 793 0.30 -24.60 -53.29
CA LEU A 793 1.04 -25.56 -54.12
C LEU A 793 0.59 -27.01 -53.84
N ALA A 794 0.61 -27.86 -54.87
CA ALA A 794 0.07 -29.24 -54.88
C ALA A 794 1.04 -30.36 -54.46
#